data_AF-H1XUD8-F1
#
_entry.id   AF-H1XUD8-F1
#
_cell.length_a   1.000
_cell.length_b   1.000
_cell.length_c   1.000
_cell.angle_alpha   90.00
_cell.angle_beta   90.00
_cell.angle_gamma   90.00
#
_symmetry.space_group_name_H-M   'P 1'
#
loop_
_entity.id
_entity.type
_entity.pdbx_description
1 polymer ?
#
loop_
_entity_poly.entity_id
_entity_poly.type
_entity_poly.pdbx_seq_one_letter_code
_entity_poly.pdbx_strand_id
1 'polypeptide(L)'
;MSVKSPYNFVPISNRVVAYEKPEQVLHDIPFSDGLSGYIEVKLITQTPIYIRNSGNNNNDFFNAHIGKNNTVSRIIPGTSLKGTIRNVLEIISFSKLNKVTDHRYSIRDLSYSKYQSKMTEKVAGVIHPKVKAGWISQMSTGNGIIWNLTPCKYARVELKDLETYYFNTYHNNVRLNDRMSSIVKYQRWGNNLNIQFDYKEGDYQHSPGKIHYKKVTTLGSGKYSGTIVFTGQPFRRNEKKRKGKHMEFIFFNDGKTSYDVTALKKDFEFIHSNENEEPNDEWKYWKKKLSIGEPMPVFYLEDESGNVESFGLAMMYRLPYPNKISDAIRNSNAKHFPKNNEKYIPDLSDMLFGFTHNINGKNLALKGRIQFGHLFETKESAQSTNALGPITKILGSPKPTFYPYYIQQKIDNNLQVPKKGNKYDYKTLMDNDVELKGWKRYPSENNQPDLNSMPAGNTTTTFEPIAKNAEFFGKIKFFNLRPFELGALLWAISFGNNSSCQHKIGMGKPLGFGRVLLETSDLKIFYDREAHDISYFLKEFENYMNHKIPNWSQTEQIKELITMADVSYRSNYASEYPILDPDTNTNEFVREIKNRGYALPKYSQDSSKDTNIKILSSEKIRQQKQVEQKKKEAISKNPEIDKILNLTNSELKGYIKDESISLHDKKVLFDVYPLLPKSKQKIIMDNLHKRKGAIFKILVALENQFGRTFPRN
;
A
#
# COMPACT_ATOMS: atom_id res chain seq x y z
N MET A 1 19.13 8.08 -10.60
CA MET A 1 18.85 6.67 -10.96
C MET A 1 18.20 6.06 -9.74
N SER A 2 16.94 5.63 -9.83
CA SER A 2 16.12 5.51 -8.61
C SER A 2 15.22 4.29 -8.61
N VAL A 3 15.05 3.73 -7.42
CA VAL A 3 13.88 2.91 -7.05
C VAL A 3 12.61 3.62 -7.55
N LYS A 4 11.59 2.89 -8.00
CA LYS A 4 10.31 3.48 -8.41
C LYS A 4 9.24 3.08 -7.41
N SER A 5 8.64 4.04 -6.71
CA SER A 5 7.53 3.75 -5.80
C SER A 5 6.71 5.01 -5.51
N PRO A 6 5.37 5.00 -5.68
CA PRO A 6 4.55 6.13 -5.29
C PRO A 6 4.23 6.15 -3.78
N TYR A 7 4.69 5.14 -3.03
CA TYR A 7 4.45 4.98 -1.60
C TYR A 7 5.75 4.62 -0.87
N ASN A 8 5.75 4.82 0.44
CA ASN A 8 6.74 4.24 1.34
C ASN A 8 6.05 3.75 2.61
N PHE A 9 6.83 3.43 3.63
CA PHE A 9 6.33 2.89 4.89
C PHE A 9 6.89 3.66 6.06
N VAL A 10 6.04 4.01 7.00
CA VAL A 10 6.50 4.31 8.36
C VAL A 10 6.80 2.98 9.02
N PRO A 11 8.04 2.74 9.51
CA PRO A 11 8.44 1.44 10.03
C PRO A 11 7.54 0.96 11.17
N ILE A 12 7.33 -0.35 11.25
CA ILE A 12 6.68 -0.94 12.42
C ILE A 12 7.56 -0.71 13.64
N SER A 13 6.93 -0.36 14.76
CA SER A 13 7.65 -0.16 16.01
C SER A 13 8.01 -1.50 16.64
N ASN A 14 9.15 -1.60 17.32
CA ASN A 14 9.44 -2.75 18.18
C ASN A 14 8.73 -2.66 19.55
N ARG A 15 7.92 -1.62 19.76
CA ARG A 15 7.11 -1.37 20.96
C ARG A 15 5.64 -1.15 20.57
N VAL A 16 4.75 -1.69 21.40
CA VAL A 16 3.31 -1.39 21.37
C VAL A 16 2.94 -0.71 22.67
N VAL A 17 2.35 0.48 22.59
CA VAL A 17 1.88 1.22 23.77
C VAL A 17 0.44 0.80 24.07
N ALA A 18 0.28 0.04 25.14
CA ALA A 18 -1.03 -0.29 25.69
C ALA A 18 -1.68 0.94 26.31
N TYR A 19 -3.02 0.99 26.28
CA TYR A 19 -3.78 1.97 27.03
C TYR A 19 -3.73 1.63 28.53
N GLU A 20 -3.61 2.64 29.39
CA GLU A 20 -3.60 2.43 30.84
C GLU A 20 -5.01 2.17 31.36
N LYS A 21 -5.19 1.09 32.14
CA LYS A 21 -6.47 0.73 32.77
C LYS A 21 -7.66 0.79 31.78
N PRO A 22 -7.62 0.06 30.66
CA PRO A 22 -8.66 0.10 29.63
C PRO A 22 -10.06 -0.28 30.16
N GLU A 23 -10.13 -1.05 31.24
CA GLU A 23 -11.36 -1.39 31.96
C GLU A 23 -12.09 -0.17 32.55
N GLN A 24 -11.42 0.96 32.74
CA GLN A 24 -12.03 2.21 33.24
C GLN A 24 -12.72 3.01 32.13
N VAL A 25 -12.52 2.67 30.85
CA VAL A 25 -13.14 3.36 29.72
C VAL A 25 -14.59 2.87 29.55
N LEU A 26 -15.49 3.47 30.31
CA LEU A 26 -16.92 3.16 30.29
C LEU A 26 -17.70 4.19 29.47
N HIS A 27 -18.80 3.75 28.86
CA HIS A 27 -19.72 4.66 28.15
C HIS A 27 -20.78 5.26 29.07
N ASP A 28 -21.15 4.52 30.13
CA ASP A 28 -22.22 4.91 31.05
C ASP A 28 -21.71 5.74 32.23
N ILE A 29 -20.40 5.66 32.52
CA ILE A 29 -19.74 6.40 33.60
C ILE A 29 -18.59 7.22 32.98
N PRO A 30 -18.80 8.53 32.74
CA PRO A 30 -17.77 9.40 32.22
C PRO A 30 -16.57 9.55 33.16
N PHE A 31 -15.40 9.85 32.60
CA PHE A 31 -14.25 10.25 33.40
C PHE A 31 -14.53 11.60 34.06
N SER A 32 -13.98 11.82 35.25
CA SER A 32 -14.07 13.13 35.92
C SER A 32 -13.40 14.25 35.13
N ASP A 33 -12.35 13.92 34.37
CA ASP A 33 -11.64 14.79 33.41
C ASP A 33 -12.10 14.58 31.95
N GLY A 34 -13.24 13.91 31.74
CA GLY A 34 -13.74 13.54 30.43
C GLY A 34 -14.39 14.69 29.65
N LEU A 35 -13.93 14.91 28.42
CA LEU A 35 -14.39 15.99 27.54
C LEU A 35 -15.31 15.45 26.45
N SER A 36 -16.42 16.16 26.21
CA SER A 36 -17.37 15.84 25.13
C SER A 36 -17.66 17.07 24.29
N GLY A 37 -17.78 16.88 22.98
CA GLY A 37 -17.87 18.01 22.06
C GLY A 37 -17.76 17.62 20.60
N TYR A 38 -17.40 18.61 19.77
CA TYR A 38 -17.08 18.38 18.37
C TYR A 38 -15.96 19.30 17.88
N ILE A 39 -15.28 18.81 16.84
CA ILE A 39 -14.29 19.55 16.05
C ILE A 39 -14.94 19.85 14.71
N GLU A 40 -15.02 21.12 14.32
CA GLU A 40 -15.36 21.51 12.95
C GLU A 40 -14.11 21.44 12.09
N VAL A 41 -14.18 20.65 11.02
CA VAL A 41 -13.06 20.39 10.13
C VAL A 41 -13.35 20.97 8.77
N LYS A 42 -12.45 21.84 8.31
CA LYS A 42 -12.37 22.29 6.92
C LYS A 42 -11.31 21.48 6.19
N LEU A 43 -11.67 20.90 5.06
CA LEU A 43 -10.78 20.20 4.16
C LEU A 43 -10.64 21.02 2.88
N ILE A 44 -9.40 21.30 2.48
CA ILE A 44 -9.08 22.05 1.24
C ILE A 44 -8.22 21.16 0.34
N THR A 45 -8.67 20.91 -0.89
CA THR A 45 -7.90 20.11 -1.85
C THR A 45 -6.68 20.89 -2.35
N GLN A 46 -5.49 20.31 -2.26
CA GLN A 46 -4.22 20.92 -2.68
C GLN A 46 -3.74 20.38 -4.04
N THR A 47 -4.28 19.22 -4.41
CA THR A 47 -4.22 18.61 -5.74
C THR A 47 -5.64 18.14 -6.08
N PRO A 48 -5.94 17.87 -7.36
CA PRO A 48 -7.17 17.19 -7.71
C PRO A 48 -7.42 15.93 -6.88
N ILE A 49 -8.67 15.62 -6.55
CA ILE A 49 -9.04 14.50 -5.69
C ILE A 49 -10.12 13.64 -6.36
N TYR A 50 -10.04 12.34 -6.16
CA TYR A 50 -11.08 11.40 -6.59
C TYR A 50 -11.39 10.39 -5.48
N ILE A 51 -12.66 10.31 -5.12
CA ILE A 51 -13.24 9.30 -4.22
C ILE A 51 -14.37 8.64 -5.00
N ARG A 52 -14.24 7.33 -5.23
CA ARG A 52 -15.21 6.56 -6.02
C ARG A 52 -16.55 6.48 -5.32
N ASN A 53 -17.61 6.76 -6.06
CA ASN A 53 -18.98 6.57 -5.61
C ASN A 53 -19.32 5.07 -5.46
N SER A 54 -20.18 4.71 -4.50
CA SER A 54 -20.56 3.32 -4.21
C SER A 54 -21.74 2.80 -5.04
N GLY A 55 -22.25 3.59 -5.99
CA GLY A 55 -23.40 3.24 -6.86
C GLY A 55 -23.01 2.64 -8.23
N ASN A 56 -24.01 2.35 -9.07
CA ASN A 56 -23.82 1.72 -10.39
C ASN A 56 -22.97 2.57 -11.37
N ASN A 57 -22.95 3.90 -11.21
CA ASN A 57 -22.03 4.79 -11.93
C ASN A 57 -20.69 4.88 -11.19
N ASN A 58 -19.80 3.95 -11.51
CA ASN A 58 -18.48 3.83 -10.88
C ASN A 58 -17.48 4.95 -11.22
N ASN A 59 -17.81 5.83 -12.18
CA ASN A 59 -16.89 6.84 -12.69
C ASN A 59 -17.04 8.19 -11.95
N ASP A 60 -18.18 8.41 -11.29
CA ASP A 60 -18.51 9.68 -10.64
C ASP A 60 -17.79 9.82 -9.29
N PHE A 61 -17.58 11.08 -8.89
CA PHE A 61 -17.16 11.41 -7.53
C PHE A 61 -18.24 11.03 -6.51
N PHE A 62 -17.84 10.70 -5.28
CA PHE A 62 -18.77 10.33 -4.22
C PHE A 62 -19.76 11.47 -3.92
N ASN A 63 -21.04 11.16 -4.08
CA ASN A 63 -22.14 12.11 -3.91
C ASN A 63 -23.10 11.62 -2.83
N ALA A 64 -23.71 12.57 -2.11
CA ALA A 64 -24.82 12.31 -1.20
C ALA A 64 -26.05 13.11 -1.63
N HIS A 65 -27.21 12.48 -1.54
CA HIS A 65 -28.50 13.14 -1.70
C HIS A 65 -28.91 13.78 -0.37
N ILE A 66 -29.18 15.08 -0.39
CA ILE A 66 -29.52 15.86 0.80
C ILE A 66 -30.94 16.40 0.69
N GLY A 67 -31.70 16.23 1.78
CA GLY A 67 -33.03 16.82 1.96
C GLY A 67 -34.15 16.17 1.14
N LYS A 68 -35.38 16.66 1.34
CA LYS A 68 -36.58 16.16 0.64
C LYS A 68 -36.56 16.43 -0.87
N ASN A 69 -35.79 17.42 -1.32
CA ASN A 69 -35.68 17.83 -2.72
C ASN A 69 -34.56 17.07 -3.48
N ASN A 70 -33.96 16.06 -2.84
CA ASN A 70 -32.95 15.17 -3.43
C ASN A 70 -31.72 15.88 -4.03
N THR A 71 -31.31 17.00 -3.45
CA THR A 71 -30.18 17.80 -3.95
C THR A 71 -28.89 17.01 -3.82
N VAL A 72 -28.15 16.87 -4.93
CA VAL A 72 -26.89 16.12 -4.97
C VAL A 72 -25.75 17.03 -4.52
N SER A 73 -25.02 16.63 -3.49
CA SER A 73 -23.81 17.31 -3.03
C SER A 73 -22.62 16.37 -3.08
N ARG A 74 -21.47 16.87 -3.55
CA ARG A 74 -20.21 16.13 -3.49
C ARG A 74 -19.75 16.07 -2.05
N ILE A 75 -19.31 14.88 -1.62
CA ILE A 75 -18.88 14.69 -0.23
C ILE A 75 -17.57 13.94 -0.11
N ILE A 76 -16.81 14.25 0.95
CA ILE A 76 -15.78 13.36 1.45
C ILE A 76 -16.45 12.47 2.51
N PRO A 77 -16.53 11.14 2.30
CA PRO A 77 -17.16 10.26 3.26
C PRO A 77 -16.45 10.31 4.63
N GLY A 78 -17.22 10.34 5.72
CA GLY A 78 -16.67 10.32 7.08
C GLY A 78 -15.75 9.12 7.33
N THR A 79 -16.00 7.99 6.66
CA THR A 79 -15.13 6.80 6.67
C THR A 79 -13.76 7.03 6.03
N SER A 80 -13.68 7.85 4.96
CA SER A 80 -12.41 8.22 4.31
C SER A 80 -11.57 9.11 5.21
N LEU A 81 -12.21 10.09 5.87
CA LEU A 81 -11.52 10.93 6.86
C LEU A 81 -11.10 10.11 8.08
N LYS A 82 -12.01 9.27 8.62
CA LYS A 82 -11.73 8.35 9.75
C LYS A 82 -10.51 7.49 9.46
N GLY A 83 -10.44 6.83 8.30
CA GLY A 83 -9.30 5.97 7.94
C GLY A 83 -7.98 6.74 7.85
N THR A 84 -8.02 7.96 7.33
CA THR A 84 -6.84 8.83 7.20
C THR A 84 -6.31 9.27 8.57
N ILE A 85 -7.20 9.77 9.44
CA ILE A 85 -6.85 10.21 10.79
C ILE A 85 -6.45 9.04 11.68
N ARG A 86 -7.19 7.91 11.61
CA ARG A 86 -6.87 6.68 12.35
C ARG A 86 -5.47 6.17 12.01
N ASN A 87 -5.09 6.16 10.73
CA ASN A 87 -3.75 5.70 10.35
C ASN A 87 -2.63 6.57 10.95
N VAL A 88 -2.82 7.90 10.99
CA VAL A 88 -1.86 8.79 11.67
C VAL A 88 -1.87 8.51 13.18
N LEU A 89 -3.06 8.40 13.78
CA LEU A 89 -3.23 8.15 15.21
C LEU A 89 -2.53 6.84 15.65
N GLU A 90 -2.70 5.77 14.88
CA GLU A 90 -2.08 4.47 15.14
C GLU A 90 -0.55 4.54 15.14
N ILE A 91 0.04 5.32 14.22
CA ILE A 91 1.47 5.53 14.15
C ILE A 91 1.97 6.36 15.34
N ILE A 92 1.32 7.49 15.62
CA ILE A 92 1.78 8.47 16.61
C ILE A 92 1.64 7.94 18.03
N SER A 93 0.66 7.07 18.27
CA SER A 93 0.40 6.45 19.57
C SER A 93 1.04 5.07 19.71
N PHE A 94 1.79 4.58 18.71
CA PHE A 94 2.45 3.28 18.74
C PHE A 94 1.45 2.12 18.98
N SER A 95 0.29 2.20 18.30
CA SER A 95 -0.76 1.19 18.31
C SER A 95 -0.34 -0.11 17.61
N LYS A 96 -1.14 -1.16 17.84
CA LYS A 96 -1.01 -2.46 17.21
C LYS A 96 -1.28 -2.39 15.70
N LEU A 97 -0.52 -3.16 14.91
CA LEU A 97 -0.78 -3.35 13.48
C LEU A 97 -1.57 -4.66 13.31
N ASN A 98 -2.83 -4.68 13.77
CA ASN A 98 -3.67 -5.89 13.73
C ASN A 98 -4.88 -5.80 12.80
N LYS A 99 -5.08 -4.66 12.12
CA LYS A 99 -6.14 -4.47 11.13
C LYS A 99 -5.59 -4.72 9.73
N VAL A 100 -5.10 -5.93 9.50
CA VAL A 100 -4.55 -6.39 8.22
C VAL A 100 -5.27 -7.65 7.75
N THR A 101 -5.28 -7.87 6.43
CA THR A 101 -5.81 -9.10 5.86
C THR A 101 -4.79 -10.23 6.03
N ASP A 102 -5.05 -11.14 6.97
CA ASP A 102 -4.09 -12.19 7.34
C ASP A 102 -4.18 -13.44 6.46
N HIS A 103 -3.80 -13.29 5.19
CA HIS A 103 -3.72 -14.40 4.25
C HIS A 103 -2.35 -15.08 4.29
N ARG A 104 -2.34 -16.39 4.01
CA ARG A 104 -1.13 -17.12 3.63
C ARG A 104 -0.93 -17.00 2.12
N TYR A 105 -0.09 -16.06 1.71
CA TYR A 105 0.26 -15.88 0.30
C TYR A 105 1.12 -17.03 -0.22
N SER A 106 1.41 -17.03 -1.52
CA SER A 106 2.26 -18.03 -2.17
C SER A 106 3.35 -17.41 -3.04
N ILE A 107 4.34 -18.23 -3.38
CA ILE A 107 5.45 -17.89 -4.26
C ILE A 107 5.63 -18.95 -5.34
N ARG A 108 5.89 -18.50 -6.56
CA ARG A 108 6.40 -19.32 -7.66
C ARG A 108 7.49 -18.55 -8.37
N ASP A 109 8.72 -18.73 -7.90
CA ASP A 109 9.88 -18.05 -8.44
C ASP A 109 10.94 -19.07 -8.81
N LEU A 110 10.96 -19.43 -10.09
CA LEU A 110 11.90 -20.42 -10.64
C LEU A 110 13.36 -19.97 -10.58
N SER A 111 13.65 -18.74 -10.17
CA SER A 111 15.01 -18.23 -10.00
C SER A 111 15.40 -18.02 -8.53
N TYR A 112 14.45 -18.14 -7.59
CA TYR A 112 14.70 -18.01 -6.16
C TYR A 112 15.14 -19.36 -5.56
N SER A 113 16.32 -19.37 -4.95
CA SER A 113 16.96 -20.60 -4.47
C SER A 113 16.12 -21.34 -3.42
N LYS A 114 15.51 -20.64 -2.47
CA LYS A 114 14.68 -21.27 -1.41
C LYS A 114 13.42 -21.95 -1.97
N TYR A 115 12.82 -21.37 -3.02
CA TYR A 115 11.72 -22.02 -3.72
C TYR A 115 12.23 -23.25 -4.50
N GLN A 116 13.35 -23.13 -5.22
CA GLN A 116 13.93 -24.25 -5.96
C GLN A 116 14.31 -25.44 -5.07
N SER A 117 14.88 -25.19 -3.89
CA SER A 117 15.31 -26.24 -2.94
C SER A 117 14.15 -26.96 -2.25
N LYS A 118 12.97 -26.34 -2.21
CA LYS A 118 11.72 -26.98 -1.78
C LYS A 118 11.17 -27.91 -2.87
N MET A 119 11.26 -27.51 -4.14
CA MET A 119 10.71 -28.28 -5.27
C MET A 119 11.65 -29.39 -5.76
N THR A 120 12.96 -29.19 -5.63
CA THR A 120 13.99 -30.07 -6.21
C THR A 120 15.20 -30.16 -5.28
N GLU A 121 15.98 -31.23 -5.44
CA GLU A 121 17.32 -31.38 -4.87
C GLU A 121 18.33 -31.76 -5.94
N LYS A 122 19.61 -31.66 -5.59
CA LYS A 122 20.70 -32.14 -6.43
C LYS A 122 21.39 -33.31 -5.74
N VAL A 123 21.40 -34.47 -6.39
CA VAL A 123 22.10 -35.68 -5.95
C VAL A 123 23.15 -36.00 -7.01
N ALA A 124 24.43 -36.02 -6.63
CA ALA A 124 25.55 -36.23 -7.55
C ALA A 124 25.51 -35.37 -8.84
N GLY A 125 25.05 -34.10 -8.72
CA GLY A 125 24.93 -33.18 -9.86
C GLY A 125 23.69 -33.35 -10.74
N VAL A 126 22.86 -34.37 -10.48
CA VAL A 126 21.58 -34.61 -11.16
C VAL A 126 20.44 -33.97 -10.35
N ILE A 127 19.49 -33.33 -11.04
CA ILE A 127 18.33 -32.72 -10.40
C ILE A 127 17.26 -33.77 -10.17
N HIS A 128 16.85 -33.95 -8.92
CA HIS A 128 15.74 -34.81 -8.52
C HIS A 128 14.55 -33.95 -8.09
N PRO A 129 13.35 -34.18 -8.63
CA PRO A 129 12.14 -33.54 -8.10
C PRO A 129 11.77 -34.15 -6.75
N LYS A 130 11.50 -33.29 -5.76
CA LYS A 130 10.94 -33.71 -4.45
C LYS A 130 9.43 -33.91 -4.51
N VAL A 131 8.81 -33.31 -5.51
CA VAL A 131 7.37 -33.29 -5.72
C VAL A 131 6.86 -34.69 -6.06
N LYS A 132 5.82 -35.12 -5.34
CA LYS A 132 5.06 -36.35 -5.57
C LYS A 132 3.75 -36.06 -6.31
N ALA A 133 3.04 -37.10 -6.72
CA ALA A 133 1.76 -37.00 -7.43
C ALA A 133 0.66 -37.72 -6.67
N GLY A 134 -0.58 -37.23 -6.76
CA GLY A 134 -1.73 -37.87 -6.15
C GLY A 134 -3.05 -37.29 -6.63
N TRP A 135 -4.13 -37.83 -6.08
CA TRP A 135 -5.50 -37.49 -6.40
C TRP A 135 -6.18 -36.92 -5.17
N ILE A 136 -6.74 -35.71 -5.29
CA ILE A 136 -7.67 -35.19 -4.29
C ILE A 136 -9.06 -35.70 -4.61
N SER A 137 -9.69 -36.36 -3.66
CA SER A 137 -11.13 -36.59 -3.64
C SER A 137 -11.76 -35.73 -2.56
N GLN A 138 -13.04 -35.44 -2.71
CA GLN A 138 -13.81 -34.80 -1.64
C GLN A 138 -14.98 -35.67 -1.21
N MET A 139 -15.27 -35.64 0.08
CA MET A 139 -16.39 -36.34 0.68
C MET A 139 -17.21 -35.35 1.50
N SER A 140 -18.53 -35.38 1.32
CA SER A 140 -19.45 -34.63 2.16
C SER A 140 -19.70 -35.41 3.44
N THR A 141 -19.58 -34.74 4.58
CA THR A 141 -19.92 -35.27 5.90
C THR A 141 -20.94 -34.36 6.57
N GLY A 142 -21.62 -34.83 7.61
CA GLY A 142 -22.52 -33.97 8.42
C GLY A 142 -21.84 -32.73 9.01
N ASN A 143 -20.50 -32.73 9.11
CA ASN A 143 -19.67 -31.65 9.66
C ASN A 143 -18.95 -30.82 8.59
N GLY A 144 -19.22 -31.04 7.29
CA GLY A 144 -18.63 -30.29 6.18
C GLY A 144 -17.91 -31.16 5.15
N ILE A 145 -17.10 -30.52 4.30
CA ILE A 145 -16.39 -31.17 3.18
C ILE A 145 -14.98 -31.55 3.61
N ILE A 146 -14.66 -32.84 3.56
CA ILE A 146 -13.31 -33.39 3.81
C ILE A 146 -12.59 -33.59 2.48
N TRP A 147 -11.31 -33.23 2.41
CA TRP A 147 -10.43 -33.52 1.26
C TRP A 147 -9.44 -34.61 1.63
N ASN A 148 -9.39 -35.66 0.81
CA ASN A 148 -8.46 -36.77 0.97
C ASN A 148 -7.50 -36.83 -0.21
N LEU A 149 -6.21 -36.98 0.07
CA LEU A 149 -5.17 -37.19 -0.93
C LEU A 149 -4.82 -38.67 -1.03
N THR A 150 -5.02 -39.27 -2.20
CA THR A 150 -4.52 -40.62 -2.53
C THR A 150 -3.23 -40.49 -3.34
N PRO A 151 -2.07 -40.90 -2.82
CA PRO A 151 -0.80 -40.85 -3.55
C PRO A 151 -0.83 -41.72 -4.81
N CYS A 152 -0.03 -41.38 -5.81
CA CYS A 152 0.26 -42.24 -6.96
C CYS A 152 1.69 -42.00 -7.46
N LYS A 153 2.14 -42.81 -8.42
CA LYS A 153 3.36 -42.54 -9.18
C LYS A 153 3.04 -41.68 -10.40
N TYR A 154 4.05 -40.98 -10.93
CA TYR A 154 3.92 -40.29 -12.22
C TYR A 154 5.08 -40.60 -13.15
N ALA A 155 4.79 -40.62 -14.45
CA ALA A 155 5.78 -40.65 -15.53
C ALA A 155 5.60 -39.41 -16.42
N ARG A 156 6.68 -38.98 -17.09
CA ARG A 156 6.65 -37.88 -18.05
C ARG A 156 6.57 -38.42 -19.47
N VAL A 157 5.67 -37.84 -20.26
CA VAL A 157 5.39 -38.24 -21.65
C VAL A 157 5.60 -37.03 -22.58
N GLU A 158 6.23 -37.23 -23.73
CA GLU A 158 6.39 -36.16 -24.71
C GLU A 158 5.04 -35.79 -25.34
N LEU A 159 4.80 -34.49 -25.55
CA LEU A 159 3.60 -34.01 -26.24
C LEU A 159 3.48 -34.63 -27.64
N LYS A 160 4.61 -34.81 -28.34
CA LYS A 160 4.63 -35.40 -29.69
C LYS A 160 4.18 -36.86 -29.67
N ASP A 161 4.58 -37.61 -28.66
CA ASP A 161 4.21 -39.02 -28.51
C ASP A 161 2.69 -39.13 -28.24
N LEU A 162 2.14 -38.23 -27.41
CA LEU A 162 0.68 -38.14 -27.20
C LEU A 162 -0.07 -37.76 -28.48
N GLU A 163 0.41 -36.78 -29.24
CA GLU A 163 -0.20 -36.35 -30.51
C GLU A 163 -0.17 -37.47 -31.56
N THR A 164 0.94 -38.22 -31.64
CA THR A 164 1.08 -39.38 -32.55
C THR A 164 0.19 -40.54 -32.13
N TYR A 165 0.16 -40.87 -30.83
CA TYR A 165 -0.77 -41.88 -30.31
C TYR A 165 -2.21 -41.51 -30.65
N TYR A 166 -2.60 -40.26 -30.39
CA TYR A 166 -3.95 -39.78 -30.65
C TYR A 166 -4.34 -39.92 -32.13
N PHE A 167 -3.45 -39.55 -33.04
CA PHE A 167 -3.66 -39.72 -34.47
C PHE A 167 -3.82 -41.19 -34.87
N ASN A 168 -2.95 -42.07 -34.38
CA ASN A 168 -2.99 -43.48 -34.72
C ASN A 168 -4.23 -44.19 -34.16
N THR A 169 -4.70 -43.80 -32.98
CA THR A 169 -5.83 -44.47 -32.30
C THR A 169 -7.19 -43.92 -32.73
N TYR A 170 -7.31 -42.60 -32.93
CA TYR A 170 -8.59 -41.94 -33.19
C TYR A 170 -8.73 -41.42 -34.63
N HIS A 171 -7.72 -41.63 -35.47
CA HIS A 171 -7.66 -41.14 -36.85
C HIS A 171 -7.96 -39.63 -36.98
N ASN A 172 -7.56 -38.85 -35.97
CA ASN A 172 -7.80 -37.41 -35.89
C ASN A 172 -6.55 -36.69 -35.35
N ASN A 173 -6.39 -35.42 -35.70
CA ASN A 173 -5.26 -34.62 -35.24
C ASN A 173 -5.61 -33.87 -33.94
N VAL A 174 -4.69 -33.92 -32.98
CA VAL A 174 -4.73 -33.05 -31.80
C VAL A 174 -3.46 -32.22 -31.74
N ARG A 175 -3.57 -30.98 -31.28
CA ARG A 175 -2.43 -30.10 -31.08
C ARG A 175 -2.40 -29.58 -29.66
N LEU A 176 -1.35 -29.92 -28.94
CA LEU A 176 -1.17 -29.69 -27.50
C LEU A 176 0.04 -28.79 -27.20
N ASN A 177 0.80 -28.40 -28.23
CA ASN A 177 2.02 -27.60 -28.12
C ASN A 177 1.82 -26.06 -28.20
N ASP A 178 0.58 -25.59 -28.44
CA ASP A 178 0.24 -24.16 -28.49
C ASP A 178 0.01 -23.55 -27.10
N ARG A 179 0.11 -22.22 -26.98
CA ARG A 179 -0.22 -21.51 -25.73
C ARG A 179 -1.70 -21.74 -25.39
N MET A 180 -1.97 -22.44 -24.29
CA MET A 180 -3.31 -22.79 -23.83
C MET A 180 -3.34 -23.21 -22.35
N SER A 181 -4.51 -23.17 -21.71
CA SER A 181 -4.72 -23.71 -20.36
C SER A 181 -4.78 -25.25 -20.39
N SER A 182 -4.69 -25.89 -19.22
CA SER A 182 -4.89 -27.34 -19.11
C SER A 182 -6.31 -27.76 -19.50
N ILE A 183 -7.31 -26.92 -19.21
CA ILE A 183 -8.72 -27.15 -19.56
C ILE A 183 -8.87 -27.34 -21.06
N VAL A 184 -8.26 -26.46 -21.86
CA VAL A 184 -8.30 -26.55 -23.33
C VAL A 184 -7.63 -27.84 -23.81
N LYS A 185 -6.57 -28.31 -23.15
CA LYS A 185 -5.96 -29.60 -23.47
C LYS A 185 -6.90 -30.77 -23.19
N TYR A 186 -7.55 -30.79 -22.04
CA TYR A 186 -8.56 -31.82 -21.73
C TYR A 186 -9.72 -31.82 -22.73
N GLN A 187 -10.21 -30.63 -23.12
CA GLN A 187 -11.26 -30.49 -24.12
C GLN A 187 -10.81 -30.98 -25.51
N ARG A 188 -9.60 -30.60 -25.95
CA ARG A 188 -9.03 -31.04 -27.22
C ARG A 188 -8.75 -32.53 -27.27
N TRP A 189 -8.36 -33.11 -26.13
CA TRP A 189 -8.20 -34.55 -26.03
C TRP A 189 -9.53 -35.26 -26.17
N GLY A 190 -10.58 -34.84 -25.43
CA GLY A 190 -11.97 -35.25 -25.64
C GLY A 190 -12.27 -36.76 -25.50
N ASN A 191 -11.25 -37.59 -25.26
CA ASN A 191 -11.29 -39.05 -25.27
C ASN A 191 -10.84 -39.64 -23.93
N ASN A 192 -10.80 -40.97 -23.83
CA ASN A 192 -10.33 -41.67 -22.64
C ASN A 192 -8.91 -41.21 -22.27
N LEU A 193 -8.72 -40.82 -20.99
CA LEU A 193 -7.42 -40.41 -20.46
C LEU A 193 -6.58 -41.58 -19.98
N ASN A 194 -7.18 -42.76 -19.78
CA ASN A 194 -6.48 -43.96 -19.37
C ASN A 194 -5.79 -44.63 -20.56
N ILE A 195 -4.49 -44.87 -20.43
CA ILE A 195 -3.65 -45.39 -21.49
C ILE A 195 -2.66 -46.42 -20.94
N GLN A 196 -2.37 -47.45 -21.75
CA GLN A 196 -1.29 -48.38 -21.46
C GLN A 196 0.05 -47.82 -21.94
N PHE A 197 1.10 -48.06 -21.15
CA PHE A 197 2.44 -47.55 -21.44
C PHE A 197 3.51 -48.38 -20.73
N ASP A 198 4.74 -48.28 -21.22
CA ASP A 198 5.95 -48.58 -20.44
C ASP A 198 6.77 -47.31 -20.21
N TYR A 199 7.63 -47.36 -19.20
CA TYR A 199 8.55 -46.29 -18.90
C TYR A 199 9.94 -46.82 -18.55
N LYS A 200 10.93 -45.96 -18.73
CA LYS A 200 12.28 -46.14 -18.20
C LYS A 200 12.57 -45.04 -17.18
N GLU A 201 13.09 -45.42 -16.03
CA GLU A 201 13.59 -44.48 -15.03
C GLU A 201 15.09 -44.25 -15.25
N GLY A 202 15.51 -42.99 -15.16
CA GLY A 202 16.92 -42.65 -15.34
C GLY A 202 17.17 -41.15 -15.45
N ASP A 203 18.41 -40.83 -15.79
CA ASP A 203 18.89 -39.46 -15.91
C ASP A 203 18.84 -38.99 -17.35
N TYR A 204 18.09 -37.93 -17.62
CA TYR A 204 17.93 -37.40 -18.96
C TYR A 204 18.49 -35.99 -19.07
N GLN A 205 19.07 -35.67 -20.23
CA GLN A 205 19.66 -34.37 -20.49
C GLN A 205 18.59 -33.29 -20.66
N HIS A 206 18.71 -32.21 -19.89
CA HIS A 206 17.92 -30.98 -19.95
C HIS A 206 18.86 -29.76 -19.93
N SER A 207 18.31 -28.55 -20.02
CA SER A 207 19.08 -27.31 -19.90
C SER A 207 18.74 -26.59 -18.59
N PRO A 208 19.71 -26.31 -17.68
CA PRO A 208 21.14 -26.65 -17.71
C PRO A 208 21.45 -27.88 -16.81
N GLY A 209 21.45 -29.09 -17.36
CA GLY A 209 21.93 -30.29 -16.64
C GLY A 209 21.04 -31.52 -16.79
N LYS A 210 21.28 -32.55 -16.00
CA LYS A 210 20.47 -33.78 -16.01
C LYS A 210 19.32 -33.69 -15.01
N ILE A 211 18.19 -34.27 -15.37
CA ILE A 211 17.04 -34.45 -14.47
C ILE A 211 16.72 -35.93 -14.39
N HIS A 212 16.57 -36.45 -13.18
CA HIS A 212 16.13 -37.81 -12.92
C HIS A 212 14.60 -37.89 -12.96
N TYR A 213 14.02 -38.77 -13.79
CA TYR A 213 12.58 -39.03 -13.82
C TYR A 213 12.24 -40.32 -14.57
N LYS A 214 10.99 -40.76 -14.43
CA LYS A 214 10.38 -41.83 -15.23
C LYS A 214 9.93 -41.27 -16.58
N LYS A 215 10.58 -41.65 -17.68
CA LYS A 215 10.22 -41.25 -19.04
C LYS A 215 9.42 -42.36 -19.72
N VAL A 216 8.25 -42.03 -20.26
CA VAL A 216 7.46 -42.95 -21.08
C VAL A 216 8.24 -43.35 -22.34
N THR A 217 8.27 -44.64 -22.64
CA THR A 217 8.97 -45.21 -23.80
C THR A 217 8.04 -45.78 -24.86
N THR A 218 6.85 -46.22 -24.47
CA THR A 218 5.80 -46.74 -25.35
C THR A 218 4.45 -46.18 -24.91
N LEU A 219 3.54 -45.95 -25.86
CA LEU A 219 2.18 -45.47 -25.62
C LEU A 219 1.18 -46.35 -26.39
N GLY A 220 0.05 -46.66 -25.76
CA GLY A 220 -1.00 -47.51 -26.32
C GLY A 220 -0.79 -49.01 -26.10
N SER A 221 0.35 -49.40 -25.55
CA SER A 221 0.69 -50.77 -25.15
C SER A 221 1.73 -50.72 -24.04
N GLY A 222 1.79 -51.76 -23.21
CA GLY A 222 2.80 -51.90 -22.16
C GLY A 222 2.24 -52.53 -20.89
N LYS A 223 3.11 -52.70 -19.89
CA LYS A 223 2.75 -53.35 -18.63
C LYS A 223 1.94 -52.45 -17.69
N TYR A 224 2.08 -51.14 -17.81
CA TYR A 224 1.45 -50.18 -16.90
C TYR A 224 0.22 -49.54 -17.55
N SER A 225 -0.75 -49.17 -16.72
CA SER A 225 -1.91 -48.36 -17.11
C SER A 225 -1.97 -47.13 -16.22
N GLY A 226 -2.33 -45.99 -16.78
CA GLY A 226 -2.42 -44.74 -16.02
C GLY A 226 -3.19 -43.66 -16.75
N THR A 227 -3.49 -42.58 -16.04
CA THR A 227 -4.31 -41.46 -16.50
C THR A 227 -3.43 -40.30 -16.97
N ILE A 228 -3.68 -39.79 -18.17
CA ILE A 228 -3.02 -38.59 -18.69
C ILE A 228 -3.44 -37.36 -17.86
N VAL A 229 -2.45 -36.62 -17.38
CA VAL A 229 -2.62 -35.38 -16.62
C VAL A 229 -2.01 -34.21 -17.39
N PHE A 230 -2.87 -33.29 -17.82
CA PHE A 230 -2.48 -32.08 -18.53
C PHE A 230 -2.26 -30.90 -17.60
N THR A 231 -1.16 -30.20 -17.81
CA THR A 231 -0.88 -28.91 -17.16
C THR A 231 -0.80 -27.78 -18.20
N GLY A 232 -0.94 -26.51 -17.77
CA GLY A 232 -0.96 -25.37 -18.69
C GLY A 232 0.28 -25.25 -19.59
N GLN A 233 0.10 -24.66 -20.77
CA GLN A 233 1.14 -24.38 -21.76
C GLN A 233 1.34 -22.86 -21.87
N PRO A 234 2.33 -22.27 -21.17
CA PRO A 234 2.46 -20.82 -21.05
C PRO A 234 2.85 -20.14 -22.37
N PHE A 235 3.62 -20.84 -23.20
CA PHE A 235 4.07 -20.36 -24.50
C PHE A 235 3.96 -21.48 -25.54
N ARG A 236 3.72 -21.10 -26.79
CA ARG A 236 3.82 -22.04 -27.92
C ARG A 236 5.24 -22.61 -27.96
N ARG A 237 5.36 -23.93 -28.07
CA ARG A 237 6.65 -24.58 -28.21
C ARG A 237 7.31 -24.16 -29.52
N ASN A 238 8.58 -23.76 -29.45
CA ASN A 238 9.41 -23.58 -30.63
C ASN A 238 10.19 -24.86 -30.87
N GLU A 239 9.71 -25.69 -31.80
CA GLU A 239 10.31 -26.98 -32.10
C GLU A 239 11.72 -26.82 -32.69
N LYS A 240 11.92 -25.84 -33.59
CA LYS A 240 13.23 -25.56 -34.21
C LYS A 240 14.30 -25.24 -33.16
N LYS A 241 13.96 -24.41 -32.16
CA LYS A 241 14.89 -24.02 -31.09
C LYS A 241 14.88 -24.99 -29.90
N ARG A 242 14.06 -26.05 -29.93
CA ARG A 242 13.79 -26.97 -28.82
C ARG A 242 13.48 -26.22 -27.51
N LYS A 243 12.78 -25.08 -27.61
CA LYS A 243 12.43 -24.21 -26.47
C LYS A 243 10.94 -24.31 -26.14
N GLY A 244 10.64 -24.29 -24.85
CA GLY A 244 9.28 -24.36 -24.32
C GLY A 244 8.97 -25.72 -23.68
N LYS A 245 7.87 -25.76 -22.94
CA LYS A 245 7.39 -26.98 -22.31
C LYS A 245 7.04 -28.03 -23.37
N HIS A 246 7.45 -29.27 -23.14
CA HIS A 246 7.41 -30.36 -24.10
C HIS A 246 6.85 -31.69 -23.60
N MET A 247 6.67 -31.81 -22.28
CA MET A 247 6.16 -33.03 -21.67
C MET A 247 4.93 -32.74 -20.84
N GLU A 248 4.10 -33.76 -20.70
CA GLU A 248 2.99 -33.88 -19.76
C GLU A 248 3.21 -35.11 -18.88
N PHE A 249 2.18 -35.52 -18.13
CA PHE A 249 2.31 -36.55 -17.12
C PHE A 249 1.30 -37.66 -17.34
N ILE A 250 1.67 -38.87 -16.92
CA ILE A 250 0.75 -39.99 -16.72
C ILE A 250 0.82 -40.37 -15.24
N PHE A 251 -0.30 -40.32 -14.53
CA PHE A 251 -0.42 -40.75 -13.14
C PHE A 251 -0.83 -42.23 -13.11
N PHE A 252 -0.17 -43.04 -12.29
CA PHE A 252 -0.35 -44.49 -12.28
C PHE A 252 0.01 -45.11 -10.93
N ASN A 253 -0.36 -46.37 -10.71
CA ASN A 253 -0.12 -47.10 -9.47
C ASN A 253 -0.58 -46.32 -8.23
N ASP A 254 -1.88 -46.09 -8.14
CA ASP A 254 -2.49 -45.41 -6.99
C ASP A 254 -2.19 -46.18 -5.69
N GLY A 255 -1.91 -45.41 -4.64
CA GLY A 255 -1.67 -45.90 -3.29
C GLY A 255 -2.96 -46.45 -2.68
N LYS A 256 -2.79 -47.36 -1.72
CA LYS A 256 -3.92 -47.97 -1.00
C LYS A 256 -4.45 -47.10 0.15
N THR A 257 -3.66 -46.13 0.61
CA THR A 257 -3.97 -45.26 1.74
C THR A 257 -4.19 -43.83 1.28
N SER A 258 -5.18 -43.16 1.85
CA SER A 258 -5.45 -41.75 1.63
C SER A 258 -5.17 -40.94 2.90
N TYR A 259 -4.76 -39.69 2.74
CA TYR A 259 -4.45 -38.77 3.84
C TYR A 259 -5.46 -37.62 3.89
N ASP A 260 -5.97 -37.29 5.07
CA ASP A 260 -6.80 -36.10 5.25
C ASP A 260 -5.94 -34.84 5.08
N VAL A 261 -6.29 -34.03 4.09
CA VAL A 261 -5.62 -32.76 3.76
C VAL A 261 -6.57 -31.57 3.84
N THR A 262 -7.68 -31.71 4.57
CA THR A 262 -8.72 -30.68 4.72
C THR A 262 -8.15 -29.37 5.26
N ALA A 263 -7.16 -29.44 6.15
CA ALA A 263 -6.48 -28.27 6.70
C ALA A 263 -5.80 -27.39 5.63
N LEU A 264 -5.38 -27.98 4.49
CA LEU A 264 -4.69 -27.29 3.40
C LEU A 264 -5.65 -26.68 2.36
N LYS A 265 -6.94 -27.05 2.40
CA LYS A 265 -7.95 -26.65 1.43
C LYS A 265 -8.06 -25.14 1.30
N LYS A 266 -8.13 -24.41 2.42
CA LYS A 266 -8.31 -22.95 2.42
C LYS A 266 -7.14 -22.23 1.74
N ASP A 267 -5.91 -22.67 1.99
CA ASP A 267 -4.73 -22.09 1.37
C ASP A 267 -4.70 -22.41 -0.13
N PHE A 268 -5.05 -23.63 -0.53
CA PHE A 268 -5.15 -24.01 -1.94
C PHE A 268 -6.19 -23.17 -2.69
N GLU A 269 -7.40 -23.03 -2.14
CA GLU A 269 -8.48 -22.23 -2.73
C GLU A 269 -8.06 -20.77 -2.88
N PHE A 270 -7.47 -20.17 -1.84
CA PHE A 270 -6.98 -18.80 -1.89
C PHE A 270 -5.93 -18.58 -3.00
N ILE A 271 -4.97 -19.51 -3.14
CA ILE A 271 -3.87 -19.41 -4.13
C ILE A 271 -4.37 -19.53 -5.58
N HIS A 272 -5.49 -20.25 -5.77
CA HIS A 272 -6.12 -20.48 -7.07
C HIS A 272 -7.39 -19.66 -7.28
N SER A 273 -7.58 -18.59 -6.51
CA SER A 273 -8.64 -17.59 -6.69
C SER A 273 -8.08 -16.20 -6.99
N ASN A 274 -8.94 -15.30 -7.48
CA ASN A 274 -8.64 -13.89 -7.65
C ASN A 274 -8.83 -13.10 -6.33
N GLU A 275 -8.67 -11.78 -6.37
CA GLU A 275 -8.79 -10.92 -5.17
C GLU A 275 -10.21 -10.86 -4.60
N ASN A 276 -11.23 -11.24 -5.37
CA ASN A 276 -12.63 -11.35 -4.94
C ASN A 276 -12.97 -12.77 -4.46
N GLU A 277 -11.94 -13.60 -4.22
CA GLU A 277 -12.05 -15.01 -3.84
C GLU A 277 -12.72 -15.90 -4.91
N GLU A 278 -12.88 -15.41 -6.13
CA GLU A 278 -13.45 -16.19 -7.23
C GLU A 278 -12.39 -17.14 -7.81
N PRO A 279 -12.70 -18.45 -7.98
CA PRO A 279 -11.80 -19.42 -8.59
C PRO A 279 -11.29 -18.97 -9.96
N ASN A 280 -9.99 -19.13 -10.20
CA ASN A 280 -9.44 -19.08 -11.56
C ASN A 280 -10.02 -20.23 -12.41
N ASP A 281 -9.84 -20.15 -13.73
CA ASP A 281 -10.46 -21.10 -14.66
C ASP A 281 -10.09 -22.55 -14.32
N GLU A 282 -8.82 -22.84 -14.06
CA GLU A 282 -8.37 -24.21 -13.75
C GLU A 282 -8.99 -24.75 -12.46
N TRP A 283 -9.05 -23.92 -11.41
CA TRP A 283 -9.68 -24.31 -10.16
C TRP A 283 -11.20 -24.45 -10.33
N LYS A 284 -11.85 -23.55 -11.06
CA LYS A 284 -13.28 -23.65 -11.37
C LYS A 284 -13.63 -24.97 -12.08
N TYR A 285 -12.79 -25.39 -13.03
CA TYR A 285 -12.92 -26.67 -13.72
C TYR A 285 -12.85 -27.86 -12.76
N TRP A 286 -11.81 -27.93 -11.93
CA TRP A 286 -11.63 -29.04 -10.99
C TRP A 286 -12.62 -29.03 -9.84
N LYS A 287 -13.01 -27.85 -9.34
CA LYS A 287 -14.05 -27.70 -8.30
C LYS A 287 -15.36 -28.32 -8.75
N LYS A 288 -15.76 -28.12 -10.01
CA LYS A 288 -16.96 -28.77 -10.59
C LYS A 288 -16.81 -30.29 -10.62
N LYS A 289 -15.65 -30.80 -11.06
CA LYS A 289 -15.39 -32.25 -11.10
C LYS A 289 -15.38 -32.91 -9.72
N LEU A 290 -14.71 -32.29 -8.76
CA LEU A 290 -14.75 -32.71 -7.36
C LEU A 290 -16.18 -32.77 -6.82
N SER A 291 -17.05 -31.81 -7.19
CA SER A 291 -18.45 -31.76 -6.74
C SER A 291 -19.31 -32.95 -7.19
N ILE A 292 -18.88 -33.65 -8.24
CA ILE A 292 -19.55 -34.85 -8.76
C ILE A 292 -18.74 -36.12 -8.49
N GLY A 293 -17.77 -36.07 -7.58
CA GLY A 293 -16.97 -37.22 -7.16
C GLY A 293 -15.78 -37.57 -8.05
N GLU A 294 -15.50 -36.79 -9.09
CA GLU A 294 -14.31 -37.00 -9.91
C GLU A 294 -13.04 -36.47 -9.20
N PRO A 295 -11.97 -37.28 -9.10
CA PRO A 295 -10.75 -36.88 -8.40
C PRO A 295 -9.96 -35.82 -9.18
N MET A 296 -9.38 -34.86 -8.45
CA MET A 296 -8.52 -33.82 -9.00
C MET A 296 -7.04 -34.24 -8.92
N PRO A 297 -6.29 -34.27 -10.04
CA PRO A 297 -4.87 -34.58 -10.02
C PRO A 297 -4.10 -33.41 -9.42
N VAL A 298 -3.22 -33.73 -8.47
CA VAL A 298 -2.35 -32.76 -7.82
C VAL A 298 -0.92 -33.25 -7.76
N PHE A 299 -0.01 -32.28 -7.71
CA PHE A 299 1.36 -32.48 -7.31
C PHE A 299 1.53 -31.98 -5.88
N TYR A 300 2.24 -32.70 -5.03
CA TYR A 300 2.37 -32.35 -3.61
C TYR A 300 3.79 -32.50 -3.08
N LEU A 301 4.06 -31.81 -1.98
CA LEU A 301 5.28 -31.94 -1.18
C LEU A 301 4.93 -32.53 0.18
N GLU A 302 5.89 -33.22 0.78
CA GLU A 302 5.81 -33.71 2.15
C GLU A 302 6.79 -32.93 3.05
N ASP A 303 6.45 -32.84 4.33
CA ASP A 303 7.36 -32.39 5.37
C ASP A 303 8.39 -33.47 5.75
N GLU A 304 9.30 -33.16 6.68
CA GLU A 304 10.33 -34.10 7.15
C GLU A 304 9.74 -35.33 7.88
N SER A 305 8.49 -35.25 8.35
CA SER A 305 7.77 -36.35 8.98
C SER A 305 6.96 -37.19 7.99
N GLY A 306 6.96 -36.85 6.70
CA GLY A 306 6.22 -37.54 5.65
C GLY A 306 4.76 -37.10 5.51
N ASN A 307 4.31 -36.06 6.21
CA ASN A 307 2.95 -35.52 6.06
C ASN A 307 2.87 -34.60 4.85
N VAL A 308 1.71 -34.53 4.19
CA VAL A 308 1.49 -33.61 3.07
C VAL A 308 1.59 -32.16 3.57
N GLU A 309 2.58 -31.42 3.08
CA GLU A 309 2.84 -30.00 3.45
C GLU A 309 2.04 -29.05 2.56
N SER A 310 2.00 -29.32 1.25
CA SER A 310 1.31 -28.47 0.27
C SER A 310 1.09 -29.18 -1.06
N PHE A 311 0.14 -28.69 -1.87
CA PHE A 311 -0.12 -29.22 -3.20
C PHE A 311 -0.61 -28.17 -4.21
N GLY A 312 -0.54 -28.50 -5.49
CA GLY A 312 -0.96 -27.64 -6.59
C GLY A 312 -1.23 -28.38 -7.90
N LEU A 313 -1.85 -27.69 -8.86
CA LEU A 313 -2.29 -28.26 -10.14
C LEU A 313 -1.17 -28.46 -11.18
N ALA A 314 0.08 -28.10 -10.86
CA ALA A 314 1.22 -28.27 -11.74
C ALA A 314 2.46 -28.65 -10.93
N MET A 315 3.41 -29.35 -11.55
CA MET A 315 4.58 -29.86 -10.83
C MET A 315 5.41 -28.76 -10.13
N MET A 316 5.59 -27.61 -10.78
CA MET A 316 6.23 -26.43 -10.19
C MET A 316 5.16 -25.42 -9.78
N TYR A 317 4.31 -25.78 -8.81
CA TYR A 317 3.14 -25.00 -8.38
C TYR A 317 3.50 -23.76 -7.54
N ARG A 318 2.51 -22.89 -7.29
CA ARG A 318 2.64 -21.79 -6.33
C ARG A 318 2.69 -22.36 -4.91
N LEU A 319 3.85 -22.31 -4.30
CA LEU A 319 4.09 -22.81 -2.95
C LEU A 319 3.50 -21.83 -1.93
N PRO A 320 2.59 -22.24 -1.03
CA PRO A 320 2.20 -21.41 0.11
C PRO A 320 3.43 -21.03 0.93
N TYR A 321 3.52 -19.79 1.38
CA TYR A 321 4.57 -19.39 2.31
C TYR A 321 4.37 -20.09 3.67
N PRO A 322 5.46 -20.45 4.38
CA PRO A 322 5.35 -20.95 5.74
C PRO A 322 4.74 -19.90 6.68
N ASN A 323 5.13 -18.63 6.52
CA ASN A 323 4.67 -17.51 7.34
C ASN A 323 3.49 -16.76 6.69
N LYS A 324 2.53 -16.36 7.53
CA LYS A 324 1.46 -15.41 7.19
C LYS A 324 1.91 -13.96 7.41
N ILE A 325 1.04 -13.02 7.06
CA ILE A 325 1.25 -11.59 7.35
C ILE A 325 1.30 -11.35 8.86
N SER A 326 0.45 -12.01 9.64
CA SER A 326 0.46 -11.92 11.11
C SER A 326 1.79 -12.39 11.70
N ASP A 327 2.37 -13.48 11.20
CA ASP A 327 3.68 -13.97 11.66
C ASP A 327 4.77 -12.91 11.43
N ALA A 328 4.81 -12.31 10.23
CA ALA A 328 5.76 -11.24 9.91
C ALA A 328 5.60 -9.98 10.78
N ILE A 329 4.37 -9.65 11.20
CA ILE A 329 4.10 -8.54 12.12
C ILE A 329 4.58 -8.88 13.53
N ARG A 330 4.34 -10.12 13.96
CA ARG A 330 4.71 -10.60 15.30
C ARG A 330 6.22 -10.68 15.50
N ASN A 331 6.98 -10.91 14.44
CA ASN A 331 8.45 -10.90 14.48
C ASN A 331 9.02 -9.53 14.88
N SER A 332 8.35 -8.42 14.55
CA SER A 332 8.76 -7.09 15.05
C SER A 332 8.37 -6.89 16.52
N ASN A 333 7.15 -7.27 16.90
CA ASN A 333 6.74 -7.45 18.29
C ASN A 333 5.43 -8.26 18.36
N ALA A 334 5.39 -9.34 19.15
CA ALA A 334 4.21 -10.21 19.27
C ALA A 334 2.93 -9.45 19.70
N LYS A 335 3.06 -8.35 20.45
CA LYS A 335 1.93 -7.53 20.90
C LYS A 335 1.19 -6.84 19.76
N HIS A 336 1.80 -6.66 18.58
CA HIS A 336 1.11 -6.05 17.43
C HIS A 336 -0.04 -6.92 16.93
N PHE A 337 0.06 -8.24 17.06
CA PHE A 337 -0.93 -9.18 16.53
C PHE A 337 -1.08 -10.36 17.51
N PRO A 338 -1.74 -10.18 18.66
CA PRO A 338 -1.89 -11.23 19.67
C PRO A 338 -2.69 -12.43 19.12
N LYS A 339 -2.28 -13.64 19.49
CA LYS A 339 -3.00 -14.88 19.17
C LYS A 339 -4.22 -15.05 20.08
N ASN A 340 -5.15 -15.94 19.71
CA ASN A 340 -6.38 -16.20 20.47
C ASN A 340 -6.11 -16.65 21.93
N ASN A 341 -4.99 -17.31 22.19
CA ASN A 341 -4.58 -17.75 23.52
C ASN A 341 -3.76 -16.71 24.30
N GLU A 342 -3.49 -15.54 23.71
CA GLU A 342 -2.75 -14.45 24.34
C GLU A 342 -3.70 -13.35 24.81
N LYS A 343 -3.35 -12.65 25.88
CA LYS A 343 -4.16 -11.55 26.40
C LYS A 343 -4.18 -10.39 25.40
N TYR A 344 -5.36 -10.06 24.89
CA TYR A 344 -5.57 -8.83 24.13
C TYR A 344 -5.58 -7.62 25.07
N ILE A 345 -4.64 -6.70 24.88
CA ILE A 345 -4.58 -5.44 25.62
C ILE A 345 -4.88 -4.29 24.64
N PRO A 346 -5.99 -3.57 24.82
CA PRO A 346 -6.33 -2.47 23.94
C PRO A 346 -5.28 -1.34 23.97
N ASP A 347 -5.10 -0.68 22.83
CA ASP A 347 -4.26 0.52 22.71
C ASP A 347 -5.12 1.78 22.53
N LEU A 348 -4.48 2.95 22.40
CA LEU A 348 -5.20 4.21 22.28
C LEU A 348 -6.14 4.25 21.05
N SER A 349 -5.72 3.70 19.90
CA SER A 349 -6.59 3.61 18.72
C SER A 349 -7.83 2.75 18.98
N ASP A 350 -7.67 1.63 19.68
CA ASP A 350 -8.80 0.77 20.08
C ASP A 350 -9.79 1.54 20.99
N MET A 351 -9.29 2.33 21.95
CA MET A 351 -10.12 3.09 22.90
C MET A 351 -10.89 4.26 22.27
N LEU A 352 -10.37 4.79 21.17
CA LEU A 352 -10.97 5.95 20.48
C LEU A 352 -11.91 5.52 19.36
N PHE A 353 -11.49 4.59 18.52
CA PHE A 353 -12.23 4.16 17.35
C PHE A 353 -13.13 2.94 17.58
N GLY A 354 -12.97 2.28 18.73
CA GLY A 354 -13.63 1.02 19.06
C GLY A 354 -12.97 -0.18 18.41
N PHE A 355 -13.27 -1.36 18.94
CA PHE A 355 -12.73 -2.62 18.45
C PHE A 355 -13.70 -3.77 18.70
N THR A 356 -13.51 -4.85 17.94
CA THR A 356 -14.07 -6.17 18.19
C THR A 356 -12.92 -7.18 18.13
N HIS A 357 -12.94 -8.15 19.04
CA HIS A 357 -11.95 -9.21 19.10
C HIS A 357 -12.58 -10.49 19.68
N ASN A 358 -12.28 -11.63 19.08
CA ASN A 358 -12.76 -12.92 19.58
C ASN A 358 -11.62 -13.62 20.34
N ILE A 359 -11.83 -13.93 21.61
CA ILE A 359 -10.88 -14.64 22.47
C ILE A 359 -11.56 -15.92 22.94
N ASN A 360 -11.06 -17.07 22.50
CA ASN A 360 -11.60 -18.40 22.86
C ASN A 360 -13.13 -18.51 22.72
N GLY A 361 -13.70 -17.94 21.65
CA GLY A 361 -15.15 -17.95 21.41
C GLY A 361 -15.94 -16.83 22.09
N LYS A 362 -15.33 -16.05 23.00
CA LYS A 362 -15.95 -14.86 23.61
C LYS A 362 -15.63 -13.61 22.79
N ASN A 363 -16.67 -12.88 22.39
CA ASN A 363 -16.52 -11.60 21.69
C ASN A 363 -16.30 -10.47 22.69
N LEU A 364 -15.08 -9.92 22.74
CA LEU A 364 -14.79 -8.65 23.38
C LEU A 364 -15.06 -7.53 22.38
N ALA A 365 -15.87 -6.54 22.76
CA ALA A 365 -16.19 -5.42 21.90
C ALA A 365 -16.26 -4.13 22.72
N LEU A 366 -15.77 -3.03 22.13
CA LEU A 366 -15.92 -1.68 22.66
C LEU A 366 -16.38 -0.75 21.55
N LYS A 367 -17.43 0.02 21.81
CA LYS A 367 -17.91 1.09 20.92
C LYS A 367 -16.88 2.22 20.87
N GLY A 368 -16.69 2.82 19.70
CA GLY A 368 -15.81 3.98 19.56
C GLY A 368 -16.41 5.23 20.21
N ARG A 369 -15.54 6.07 20.78
CA ARG A 369 -15.88 7.37 21.39
C ARG A 369 -15.74 8.55 20.43
N ILE A 370 -15.32 8.30 19.18
CA ILE A 370 -15.20 9.31 18.12
C ILE A 370 -16.07 8.92 16.91
N GLN A 371 -16.82 9.88 16.38
CA GLN A 371 -17.66 9.74 15.21
C GLN A 371 -17.31 10.79 14.15
N PHE A 372 -17.05 10.34 12.93
CA PHE A 372 -16.72 11.19 11.79
C PHE A 372 -17.96 11.41 10.93
N GLY A 373 -18.41 12.67 10.82
CA GLY A 373 -19.44 13.06 9.86
C GLY A 373 -18.90 13.12 8.43
N HIS A 374 -19.80 13.13 7.45
CA HIS A 374 -19.45 13.47 6.07
C HIS A 374 -19.01 14.93 5.99
N LEU A 375 -18.06 15.24 5.10
CA LEU A 375 -17.69 16.61 4.79
C LEU A 375 -18.34 16.98 3.47
N PHE A 376 -19.13 18.05 3.47
CA PHE A 376 -19.91 18.50 2.33
C PHE A 376 -19.19 19.64 1.61
N GLU A 377 -19.19 19.60 0.28
CA GLU A 377 -18.65 20.70 -0.53
C GLU A 377 -19.41 22.00 -0.26
N THR A 378 -18.70 23.13 -0.09
CA THR A 378 -19.36 24.43 0.07
C THR A 378 -20.02 24.89 -1.21
N LYS A 379 -21.06 25.73 -1.09
CA LYS A 379 -21.73 26.33 -2.27
C LYS A 379 -20.75 27.17 -3.10
N GLU A 380 -19.90 27.95 -2.45
CA GLU A 380 -18.87 28.77 -3.09
C GLU A 380 -17.85 27.91 -3.84
N SER A 381 -17.40 26.80 -3.24
CA SER A 381 -16.54 25.81 -3.89
C SER A 381 -17.24 25.17 -5.09
N ALA A 382 -18.48 24.73 -4.94
CA ALA A 382 -19.22 24.05 -6.01
C ALA A 382 -19.46 24.94 -7.24
N GLN A 383 -19.54 26.27 -7.06
CA GLN A 383 -19.69 27.24 -8.14
C GLN A 383 -18.37 27.61 -8.82
N SER A 384 -17.24 27.53 -8.10
CA SER A 384 -15.91 27.93 -8.58
C SER A 384 -15.03 26.77 -9.03
N THR A 385 -15.38 25.53 -8.68
CA THR A 385 -14.61 24.34 -9.04
C THR A 385 -14.99 23.82 -10.42
N ASN A 386 -14.14 24.07 -11.41
CA ASN A 386 -14.27 23.45 -12.73
C ASN A 386 -13.99 21.94 -12.59
N ALA A 387 -14.98 21.09 -12.87
CA ALA A 387 -14.76 19.65 -12.98
C ALA A 387 -13.74 19.37 -14.10
N LEU A 388 -12.74 18.52 -13.83
CA LEU A 388 -11.61 18.31 -14.76
C LEU A 388 -11.94 17.38 -15.95
N GLY A 389 -13.21 16.98 -16.10
CA GLY A 389 -13.64 15.95 -17.05
C GLY A 389 -13.12 14.55 -16.69
N PRO A 390 -13.62 13.50 -17.35
CA PRO A 390 -13.18 12.13 -17.10
C PRO A 390 -11.76 11.89 -17.60
N ILE A 391 -10.95 11.25 -16.76
CA ILE A 391 -9.59 10.82 -17.11
C ILE A 391 -9.44 9.30 -16.97
N THR A 392 -8.64 8.69 -17.83
CA THR A 392 -8.39 7.24 -17.82
C THR A 392 -6.95 6.95 -17.39
N LYS A 393 -6.76 6.25 -16.27
CA LYS A 393 -5.45 5.88 -15.71
C LYS A 393 -5.46 4.47 -15.12
N ILE A 394 -4.29 3.92 -14.83
CA ILE A 394 -4.17 2.66 -14.07
C ILE A 394 -4.23 2.97 -12.57
N LEU A 395 -5.35 2.63 -11.91
CA LEU A 395 -5.51 2.73 -10.45
C LEU A 395 -5.15 1.41 -9.75
N GLY A 396 -3.96 0.90 -10.05
CA GLY A 396 -3.44 -0.34 -9.46
C GLY A 396 -2.91 -0.16 -8.04
N SER A 397 -2.97 -1.22 -7.26
CA SER A 397 -2.20 -1.37 -6.02
C SER A 397 -1.17 -2.48 -6.18
N PRO A 398 0.05 -2.30 -5.63
CA PRO A 398 1.09 -3.33 -5.68
C PRO A 398 0.63 -4.52 -4.85
N LYS A 399 0.97 -5.72 -5.32
CA LYS A 399 0.57 -6.96 -4.64
C LYS A 399 1.32 -7.10 -3.31
N PRO A 400 0.69 -7.59 -2.24
CA PRO A 400 1.36 -7.87 -0.95
C PRO A 400 2.56 -8.82 -1.07
N THR A 401 2.63 -9.61 -2.13
CA THR A 401 3.74 -10.52 -2.45
C THR A 401 4.96 -9.82 -3.06
N PHE A 402 4.92 -8.50 -3.27
CA PHE A 402 6.05 -7.72 -3.77
C PHE A 402 7.09 -7.48 -2.66
N TYR A 403 7.80 -8.56 -2.31
CA TYR A 403 8.70 -8.64 -1.16
C TYR A 403 9.84 -7.61 -1.14
N PRO A 404 10.39 -7.07 -2.25
CA PRO A 404 11.46 -6.07 -2.14
C PRO A 404 11.03 -4.80 -1.42
N TYR A 405 9.73 -4.47 -1.43
CA TYR A 405 9.22 -3.24 -0.82
C TYR A 405 8.38 -3.52 0.44
N TYR A 406 7.61 -4.62 0.48
CA TYR A 406 6.71 -4.91 1.60
C TYR A 406 7.38 -5.62 2.79
N ILE A 407 8.48 -6.34 2.53
CA ILE A 407 9.28 -7.01 3.56
C ILE A 407 10.49 -6.13 3.90
N GLN A 408 10.82 -6.04 5.19
CA GLN A 408 12.02 -5.34 5.63
C GLN A 408 13.27 -6.05 5.09
N GLN A 409 14.00 -5.36 4.21
CA GLN A 409 15.26 -5.84 3.65
C GLN A 409 16.45 -5.26 4.39
N LYS A 410 17.58 -5.98 4.39
CA LYS A 410 18.89 -5.44 4.78
C LYS A 410 19.53 -4.87 3.51
N ILE A 411 19.72 -3.55 3.45
CA ILE A 411 20.29 -2.86 2.29
C ILE A 411 21.60 -2.15 2.65
N ASP A 412 22.51 -2.07 1.69
CA ASP A 412 23.74 -1.28 1.78
C ASP A 412 23.50 0.19 1.35
N ASN A 413 24.58 0.99 1.33
CA ASN A 413 24.53 2.40 0.91
C ASN A 413 24.15 2.58 -0.58
N ASN A 414 24.22 1.52 -1.40
CA ASN A 414 23.79 1.51 -2.79
C ASN A 414 22.34 1.03 -2.94
N LEU A 415 21.60 0.91 -1.84
CA LEU A 415 20.22 0.42 -1.78
C LEU A 415 20.07 -1.05 -2.21
N GLN A 416 21.16 -1.82 -2.18
CA GLN A 416 21.19 -3.21 -2.64
C GLN A 416 21.13 -4.19 -1.46
N VAL A 417 20.40 -5.28 -1.64
CA VAL A 417 20.43 -6.41 -0.71
C VAL A 417 21.74 -7.21 -0.86
N PRO A 418 22.19 -7.93 0.17
CA PRO A 418 23.39 -8.76 0.05
C PRO A 418 23.25 -9.83 -1.02
N LYS A 419 24.38 -10.30 -1.54
CA LYS A 419 24.44 -11.44 -2.46
C LYS A 419 24.70 -12.75 -1.71
N LYS A 420 24.07 -13.83 -2.16
CA LYS A 420 24.40 -15.21 -1.80
C LYS A 420 24.83 -15.96 -3.07
N GLY A 421 26.14 -16.07 -3.25
CA GLY A 421 26.73 -16.46 -4.54
C GLY A 421 26.48 -15.39 -5.61
N ASN A 422 26.00 -15.80 -6.79
CA ASN A 422 25.75 -14.87 -7.91
C ASN A 422 24.35 -14.23 -7.91
N LYS A 423 23.57 -14.40 -6.84
CA LYS A 423 22.19 -13.91 -6.75
C LYS A 423 21.99 -13.02 -5.53
N TYR A 424 21.11 -12.05 -5.65
CA TYR A 424 20.66 -11.21 -4.54
C TYR A 424 19.76 -11.99 -3.59
N ASP A 425 20.03 -11.88 -2.30
CA ASP A 425 19.38 -12.64 -1.23
C ASP A 425 18.29 -11.81 -0.55
N TYR A 426 17.14 -11.73 -1.20
CA TYR A 426 15.97 -11.07 -0.65
C TYR A 426 15.33 -11.91 0.46
N LYS A 427 14.92 -11.24 1.54
CA LYS A 427 13.99 -11.82 2.51
C LYS A 427 12.58 -11.89 1.91
N THR A 428 11.90 -12.99 2.17
CA THR A 428 10.48 -13.19 1.82
C THR A 428 9.73 -13.81 2.98
N LEU A 429 8.43 -14.07 2.83
CA LEU A 429 7.66 -14.83 3.84
C LEU A 429 8.10 -16.31 3.94
N MET A 430 9.10 -16.75 3.18
CA MET A 430 9.79 -18.02 3.41
C MET A 430 10.74 -17.99 4.61
N ASP A 431 11.12 -16.80 5.09
CA ASP A 431 12.09 -16.62 6.16
C ASP A 431 11.43 -16.57 7.53
N ASN A 432 11.97 -17.30 8.52
CA ASN A 432 11.38 -17.37 9.86
C ASN A 432 11.45 -16.04 10.62
N ASP A 433 12.48 -15.24 10.39
CA ASP A 433 12.72 -13.92 10.99
C ASP A 433 12.26 -12.77 10.07
N VAL A 434 11.25 -13.04 9.24
CA VAL A 434 10.69 -12.06 8.31
C VAL A 434 9.95 -10.96 9.07
N GLU A 435 10.18 -9.71 8.72
CA GLU A 435 9.45 -8.57 9.28
C GLU A 435 8.76 -7.77 8.17
N LEU A 436 7.57 -7.25 8.45
CA LEU A 436 6.93 -6.30 7.54
C LEU A 436 7.62 -4.94 7.60
N LYS A 437 7.64 -4.24 6.46
CA LYS A 437 8.25 -2.92 6.40
C LYS A 437 7.50 -1.85 7.20
N GLY A 438 6.18 -2.00 7.41
CA GLY A 438 5.41 -1.15 8.32
C GLY A 438 4.10 -0.59 7.75
N TRP A 439 3.77 0.65 8.13
CA TRP A 439 2.55 1.35 7.76
C TRP A 439 2.68 2.02 6.40
N LYS A 440 2.06 1.44 5.38
CA LYS A 440 2.07 2.00 4.01
C LYS A 440 1.46 3.39 3.98
N ARG A 441 2.20 4.37 3.47
CA ARG A 441 1.74 5.75 3.24
C ARG A 441 2.19 6.25 1.88
N TYR A 442 1.43 7.18 1.31
CA TYR A 442 1.81 7.89 0.09
C TYR A 442 2.42 9.23 0.50
N PRO A 443 3.67 9.54 0.14
CA PRO A 443 4.27 10.83 0.44
C PRO A 443 3.49 12.00 -0.18
N SER A 444 3.44 13.12 0.53
CA SER A 444 2.72 14.35 0.15
C SER A 444 3.57 15.31 -0.70
N GLU A 445 4.56 14.79 -1.44
CA GLU A 445 5.43 15.58 -2.33
C GLU A 445 4.61 16.61 -3.12
N ASN A 446 5.13 17.84 -3.20
CA ASN A 446 4.49 18.91 -3.95
C ASN A 446 4.73 18.78 -5.47
N ASN A 447 4.20 17.70 -6.02
CA ASN A 447 4.08 17.42 -7.45
C ASN A 447 2.61 17.51 -7.85
N GLN A 448 2.34 17.97 -9.08
CA GLN A 448 0.98 17.96 -9.64
C GLN A 448 0.75 16.61 -10.35
N PRO A 449 -0.46 16.04 -10.23
CA PRO A 449 -0.78 14.83 -10.98
C PRO A 449 -0.81 15.09 -12.49
N ASP A 450 -0.38 14.10 -13.27
CA ASP A 450 -0.56 14.13 -14.73
C ASP A 450 -2.02 13.83 -15.09
N LEU A 451 -2.65 14.79 -15.78
CA LEU A 451 -4.06 14.74 -16.17
C LEU A 451 -4.29 14.11 -17.55
N ASN A 452 -3.23 13.71 -18.28
CA ASN A 452 -3.39 13.10 -19.60
C ASN A 452 -4.00 11.69 -19.52
N SER A 453 -5.04 11.42 -20.31
CA SER A 453 -5.66 10.10 -20.37
C SER A 453 -4.80 9.08 -21.13
N MET A 454 -4.80 7.85 -20.63
CA MET A 454 -4.27 6.68 -21.34
C MET A 454 -5.39 5.98 -22.13
N PRO A 455 -5.05 5.16 -23.16
CA PRO A 455 -6.02 4.31 -23.84
C PRO A 455 -6.71 3.36 -22.85
N ALA A 456 -8.02 3.15 -23.02
CA ALA A 456 -8.79 2.24 -22.18
C ALA A 456 -8.37 0.78 -22.43
N GLY A 457 -8.30 0.00 -21.34
CA GLY A 457 -8.03 -1.44 -21.36
C GLY A 457 -8.47 -2.13 -20.06
N ASN A 458 -8.27 -3.43 -19.97
CA ASN A 458 -8.78 -4.27 -18.86
C ASN A 458 -8.25 -3.88 -17.46
N THR A 459 -7.17 -3.10 -17.39
CA THR A 459 -6.51 -2.69 -16.14
C THR A 459 -6.61 -1.18 -15.87
N THR A 460 -7.27 -0.43 -16.76
CA THR A 460 -7.47 1.02 -16.60
C THR A 460 -8.79 1.32 -15.92
N THR A 461 -8.88 2.46 -15.27
CA THR A 461 -10.09 3.01 -14.66
C THR A 461 -10.30 4.42 -15.16
N THR A 462 -11.51 4.71 -15.63
CA THR A 462 -11.94 6.06 -16.00
C THR A 462 -12.67 6.70 -14.82
N PHE A 463 -12.31 7.92 -14.46
CA PHE A 463 -12.90 8.62 -13.32
C PHE A 463 -12.87 10.13 -13.48
N GLU A 464 -13.78 10.82 -12.79
CA GLU A 464 -13.89 12.29 -12.79
C GLU A 464 -13.36 12.89 -11.48
N PRO A 465 -12.14 13.47 -11.48
CA PRO A 465 -11.58 14.12 -10.30
C PRO A 465 -12.15 15.53 -10.10
N ILE A 466 -12.29 15.93 -8.85
CA ILE A 466 -12.54 17.33 -8.46
C ILE A 466 -11.21 18.07 -8.50
N ALA A 467 -11.22 19.31 -9.00
CA ALA A 467 -10.05 20.17 -9.05
C ALA A 467 -9.46 20.48 -7.66
N LYS A 468 -8.25 21.05 -7.66
CA LYS A 468 -7.66 21.65 -6.46
C LYS A 468 -8.49 22.87 -6.00
N ASN A 469 -8.28 23.30 -4.75
CA ASN A 469 -8.96 24.39 -4.06
C ASN A 469 -10.45 24.15 -3.75
N ALA A 470 -10.94 22.93 -3.92
CA ALA A 470 -12.27 22.57 -3.47
C ALA A 470 -12.31 22.51 -1.94
N GLU A 471 -13.37 23.05 -1.36
CA GLU A 471 -13.53 23.17 0.09
C GLU A 471 -14.70 22.32 0.60
N PHE A 472 -14.42 21.52 1.63
CA PHE A 472 -15.41 20.65 2.26
C PHE A 472 -15.46 20.87 3.77
N PHE A 473 -16.65 20.83 4.35
CA PHE A 473 -16.87 21.09 5.78
C PHE A 473 -17.67 19.98 6.44
N GLY A 474 -17.25 19.59 7.63
CA GLY A 474 -17.94 18.57 8.43
C GLY A 474 -17.50 18.59 9.89
N LYS A 475 -18.06 17.67 10.68
CA LYS A 475 -17.80 17.59 12.12
C LYS A 475 -17.25 16.24 12.53
N ILE A 476 -16.29 16.25 13.44
CA ILE A 476 -15.86 15.07 14.20
C ILE A 476 -16.43 15.23 15.60
N LYS A 477 -17.36 14.37 15.99
CA LYS A 477 -17.93 14.34 17.34
C LYS A 477 -17.10 13.43 18.22
N PHE A 478 -16.91 13.82 19.48
CA PHE A 478 -16.22 13.01 20.45
C PHE A 478 -16.98 13.02 21.79
N PHE A 479 -16.86 11.91 22.51
CA PHE A 479 -17.53 11.68 23.77
C PHE A 479 -16.53 11.20 24.81
N ASN A 480 -16.54 11.84 25.98
CA ASN A 480 -15.80 11.42 27.16
C ASN A 480 -14.32 11.13 26.89
N LEU A 481 -13.62 12.01 26.15
CA LEU A 481 -12.19 11.90 25.89
C LEU A 481 -11.40 12.62 26.98
N ARG A 482 -10.37 11.98 27.53
CA ARG A 482 -9.43 12.65 28.43
C ARG A 482 -8.58 13.69 27.67
N PRO A 483 -7.95 14.68 28.33
CA PRO A 483 -7.22 15.74 27.64
C PRO A 483 -6.16 15.25 26.65
N PHE A 484 -5.35 14.26 27.03
CA PHE A 484 -4.34 13.67 26.14
C PHE A 484 -4.94 12.88 24.96
N GLU A 485 -6.15 12.35 25.11
CA GLU A 485 -6.87 11.62 24.05
C GLU A 485 -7.41 12.57 22.98
N LEU A 486 -7.99 13.69 23.41
CA LEU A 486 -8.37 14.79 22.52
C LEU A 486 -7.12 15.37 21.84
N GLY A 487 -6.03 15.50 22.59
CA GLY A 487 -4.71 15.86 22.07
C GLY A 487 -4.23 14.93 20.95
N ALA A 488 -4.37 13.61 21.11
CA ALA A 488 -4.00 12.64 20.08
C ALA A 488 -4.81 12.82 18.79
N LEU A 489 -6.12 13.08 18.91
CA LEU A 489 -7.00 13.35 17.77
C LEU A 489 -6.60 14.65 17.05
N LEU A 490 -6.39 15.73 17.80
CA LEU A 490 -5.95 17.03 17.26
C LEU A 490 -4.57 16.95 16.62
N TRP A 491 -3.65 16.17 17.22
CA TRP A 491 -2.33 15.92 16.66
C TRP A 491 -2.47 15.18 15.33
N ALA A 492 -3.28 14.13 15.27
CA ALA A 492 -3.49 13.35 14.05
C ALA A 492 -4.12 14.18 12.91
N ILE A 493 -4.97 15.16 13.24
CA ILE A 493 -5.54 16.09 12.25
C ILE A 493 -4.48 17.07 11.73
N SER A 494 -3.69 17.67 12.63
CA SER A 494 -2.82 18.82 12.34
C SER A 494 -1.33 18.48 12.18
N PHE A 495 -0.94 17.21 12.32
CA PHE A 495 0.45 16.75 12.48
C PHE A 495 1.20 17.53 13.57
N GLY A 496 0.57 17.75 14.71
CA GLY A 496 1.14 18.56 15.80
C GLY A 496 1.33 20.04 15.41
N ASN A 497 0.36 20.61 14.69
CA ASN A 497 0.43 21.95 14.10
C ASN A 497 1.60 22.17 13.11
N ASN A 498 2.07 21.13 12.43
CA ASN A 498 3.09 21.27 11.40
C ASN A 498 2.47 21.74 10.07
N SER A 499 2.68 23.01 9.73
CA SER A 499 2.09 23.64 8.53
C SER A 499 2.64 23.12 7.20
N SER A 500 3.81 22.47 7.18
CA SER A 500 4.33 21.84 5.97
C SER A 500 3.66 20.47 5.70
N CYS A 501 2.98 19.89 6.68
CA CYS A 501 2.43 18.55 6.58
C CYS A 501 1.01 18.55 6.00
N GLN A 502 0.75 17.66 5.04
CA GLN A 502 -0.55 17.49 4.41
C GLN A 502 -0.96 16.01 4.38
N HIS A 503 -2.27 15.77 4.40
CA HIS A 503 -2.84 14.42 4.29
C HIS A 503 -3.02 14.00 2.84
N LYS A 504 -3.14 12.69 2.60
CA LYS A 504 -3.52 12.13 1.30
C LYS A 504 -4.78 11.25 1.42
N ILE A 505 -5.82 11.60 0.67
CA ILE A 505 -7.16 10.97 0.68
C ILE A 505 -7.57 10.55 -0.74
N GLY A 506 -8.36 9.48 -0.87
CA GLY A 506 -8.93 9.06 -2.15
C GLY A 506 -8.11 7.99 -2.89
N MET A 507 -8.59 7.59 -4.06
CA MET A 507 -8.04 6.43 -4.79
C MET A 507 -6.83 6.78 -5.67
N GLY A 508 -6.76 8.03 -6.16
CA GLY A 508 -5.68 8.50 -7.02
C GLY A 508 -4.36 8.84 -6.32
N LYS A 509 -4.19 8.52 -5.03
CA LYS A 509 -2.97 8.79 -4.24
C LYS A 509 -1.66 8.35 -4.92
N PRO A 510 -1.59 7.18 -5.60
CA PRO A 510 -0.39 6.76 -6.30
C PRO A 510 -0.02 7.66 -7.48
N LEU A 511 -0.99 8.37 -8.04
CA LEU A 511 -0.83 9.24 -9.22
C LEU A 511 -0.63 10.71 -8.82
N GLY A 512 -0.45 11.01 -7.53
CA GLY A 512 -0.30 12.37 -7.02
C GLY A 512 -1.61 13.09 -6.68
N PHE A 513 -2.77 12.45 -6.86
CA PHE A 513 -4.06 13.03 -6.47
C PHE A 513 -4.26 12.98 -4.95
N GLY A 514 -5.22 13.77 -4.48
CA GLY A 514 -5.80 13.63 -3.16
C GLY A 514 -4.99 14.23 -2.02
N ARG A 515 -4.02 15.10 -2.30
CA ARG A 515 -3.37 15.91 -1.26
C ARG A 515 -4.36 16.93 -0.73
N VAL A 516 -4.52 16.99 0.59
CA VAL A 516 -5.48 17.86 1.26
C VAL A 516 -4.87 18.52 2.50
N LEU A 517 -5.27 19.76 2.73
CA LEU A 517 -5.06 20.46 3.99
C LEU A 517 -6.29 20.23 4.88
N LEU A 518 -6.07 19.88 6.15
CA LEU A 518 -7.13 19.83 7.16
C LEU A 518 -6.90 20.94 8.18
N GLU A 519 -7.92 21.75 8.38
CA GLU A 519 -7.94 22.82 9.36
C GLU A 519 -9.00 22.53 10.42
N THR A 520 -8.66 22.78 11.67
CA THR A 520 -9.64 22.83 12.76
C THR A 520 -10.20 24.24 12.79
N SER A 521 -11.39 24.41 12.20
CA SER A 521 -12.06 25.71 12.10
C SER A 521 -12.64 26.16 13.44
N ASP A 522 -13.16 25.20 14.20
CA ASP A 522 -13.72 25.42 15.53
C ASP A 522 -13.56 24.16 16.40
N LEU A 523 -13.40 24.35 17.70
CA LEU A 523 -13.38 23.30 18.71
C LEU A 523 -14.39 23.66 19.79
N LYS A 524 -15.53 22.97 19.80
CA LYS A 524 -16.56 23.16 20.82
C LYS A 524 -16.52 22.03 21.83
N ILE A 525 -16.29 22.38 23.09
CA ILE A 525 -16.35 21.47 24.23
C ILE A 525 -17.56 21.90 25.09
N PHE A 526 -18.48 20.98 25.37
CA PHE A 526 -19.76 21.36 25.98
C PHE A 526 -19.66 21.75 27.47
N TYR A 527 -18.63 21.27 28.17
CA TYR A 527 -18.46 21.47 29.62
C TYR A 527 -16.99 21.71 30.01
N ASP A 528 -16.26 22.50 29.23
CA ASP A 528 -14.91 22.92 29.61
C ASP A 528 -14.96 24.18 30.48
N ARG A 529 -14.76 24.01 31.78
CA ARG A 529 -14.77 25.12 32.75
C ARG A 529 -13.54 26.01 32.66
N GLU A 530 -12.45 25.49 32.09
CA GLU A 530 -11.14 26.15 32.06
C GLU A 530 -10.83 26.76 30.68
N ALA A 531 -11.67 26.49 29.67
CA ALA A 531 -11.58 27.03 28.32
C ALA A 531 -10.19 26.84 27.68
N HIS A 532 -9.68 25.61 27.76
CA HIS A 532 -8.38 25.25 27.24
C HIS A 532 -8.28 25.42 25.72
N ASP A 533 -7.13 25.89 25.25
CA ASP A 533 -6.85 26.00 23.82
C ASP A 533 -6.35 24.66 23.22
N ILE A 534 -6.26 24.61 21.90
CA ILE A 534 -5.72 23.44 21.18
C ILE A 534 -4.28 23.11 21.62
N SER A 535 -3.48 24.13 21.95
CA SER A 535 -2.07 23.97 22.33
C SER A 535 -1.92 23.16 23.61
N TYR A 536 -2.79 23.38 24.59
CA TYR A 536 -2.85 22.59 25.81
C TYR A 536 -3.05 21.11 25.52
N PHE A 537 -4.08 20.73 24.76
CA PHE A 537 -4.37 19.33 24.46
C PHE A 537 -3.23 18.64 23.69
N LEU A 538 -2.63 19.34 22.71
CA LEU A 538 -1.46 18.82 21.99
C LEU A 538 -0.30 18.54 22.95
N LYS A 539 -0.05 19.44 23.91
CA LYS A 539 1.01 19.28 24.90
C LYS A 539 0.74 18.10 25.85
N GLU A 540 -0.51 17.91 26.27
CA GLU A 540 -0.91 16.75 27.08
C GLU A 540 -0.65 15.42 26.38
N PHE A 541 -0.97 15.33 25.08
CA PHE A 541 -0.64 14.15 24.29
C PHE A 541 0.87 13.93 24.16
N GLU A 542 1.64 14.98 23.88
CA GLU A 542 3.11 14.87 23.80
C GLU A 542 3.72 14.46 25.14
N ASN A 543 3.23 14.98 26.27
CA ASN A 543 3.69 14.61 27.60
C ASN A 543 3.39 13.14 27.90
N TYR A 544 2.15 12.70 27.61
CA TYR A 544 1.75 11.29 27.74
C TYR A 544 2.67 10.38 26.91
N MET A 545 2.92 10.71 25.64
CA MET A 545 3.77 9.89 24.77
C MET A 545 5.24 9.92 25.18
N ASN A 546 5.78 11.06 25.64
CA ASN A 546 7.16 11.12 26.14
C ASN A 546 7.36 10.33 27.43
N HIS A 547 6.34 10.24 28.28
CA HIS A 547 6.36 9.38 29.46
C HIS A 547 6.39 7.89 29.06
N LYS A 548 5.64 7.50 28.02
CA LYS A 548 5.62 6.11 27.49
C LYS A 548 6.87 5.75 26.67
N ILE A 549 7.38 6.70 25.91
CA ILE A 549 8.48 6.54 24.98
C ILE A 549 9.37 7.78 25.10
N PRO A 550 10.50 7.70 25.82
CA PRO A 550 11.44 8.81 25.92
C PRO A 550 11.87 9.31 24.53
N ASN A 551 11.89 10.63 24.35
CA ASN A 551 12.18 11.29 23.08
C ASN A 551 11.26 10.80 21.94
N TRP A 552 9.97 10.62 22.24
CA TRP A 552 8.97 10.08 21.32
C TRP A 552 9.00 10.77 19.94
N SER A 553 9.09 12.11 19.92
CA SER A 553 9.13 12.89 18.67
C SER A 553 10.38 12.62 17.82
N GLN A 554 11.46 12.08 18.41
CA GLN A 554 12.72 11.77 17.74
C GLN A 554 12.84 10.33 17.26
N THR A 555 11.82 9.51 17.53
CA THR A 555 11.76 8.12 17.04
C THR A 555 11.71 8.07 15.52
N GLU A 556 12.15 6.97 14.92
CA GLU A 556 12.12 6.83 13.46
C GLU A 556 10.69 6.85 12.91
N GLN A 557 9.72 6.35 13.68
CA GLN A 557 8.31 6.31 13.28
C GLN A 557 7.77 7.72 13.07
N ILE A 558 8.01 8.63 14.02
CA ILE A 558 7.56 10.02 13.94
C ILE A 558 8.33 10.78 12.85
N LYS A 559 9.65 10.58 12.76
CA LYS A 559 10.47 11.19 11.71
C LYS A 559 10.00 10.78 10.31
N GLU A 560 9.80 9.49 10.05
CA GLU A 560 9.30 9.01 8.75
C GLU A 560 7.89 9.53 8.47
N LEU A 561 6.99 9.52 9.45
CA LEU A 561 5.62 10.02 9.29
C LEU A 561 5.60 11.49 8.86
N ILE A 562 6.33 12.35 9.57
CA ILE A 562 6.41 13.78 9.29
C ILE A 562 7.10 14.01 7.94
N THR A 563 8.20 13.32 7.65
CA THR A 563 8.91 13.45 6.37
C THR A 563 8.02 13.11 5.19
N MET A 564 7.24 12.03 5.30
CA MET A 564 6.28 11.65 4.26
C MET A 564 5.09 12.59 4.14
N ALA A 565 4.73 13.32 5.21
CA ALA A 565 3.63 14.30 5.17
C ALA A 565 4.09 15.68 4.69
N ASP A 566 5.39 16.00 4.82
CA ASP A 566 5.97 17.30 4.49
C ASP A 566 5.99 17.55 2.98
N VAL A 567 5.25 18.55 2.52
CA VAL A 567 5.15 18.93 1.11
C VAL A 567 6.42 19.60 0.56
N SER A 568 7.31 20.07 1.43
CA SER A 568 8.60 20.66 1.05
C SER A 568 9.68 19.59 0.83
N TYR A 569 9.50 18.40 1.41
CA TYR A 569 10.43 17.30 1.23
C TYR A 569 10.34 16.70 -0.18
N ARG A 570 11.49 16.30 -0.72
CA ARG A 570 11.61 15.62 -2.02
C ARG A 570 12.54 14.44 -1.86
N SER A 571 12.04 13.25 -2.18
CA SER A 571 12.88 12.07 -2.32
C SER A 571 13.63 12.08 -3.65
N ASN A 572 14.72 11.32 -3.74
CA ASN A 572 15.44 11.14 -5.00
C ASN A 572 14.82 10.06 -5.91
N TYR A 573 13.64 9.53 -5.57
CA TYR A 573 13.04 8.41 -6.29
C TYR A 573 11.74 8.75 -7.02
N ALA A 574 11.51 8.05 -8.14
CA ALA A 574 10.36 8.34 -8.99
C ALA A 574 9.07 7.87 -8.33
N SER A 575 8.12 8.79 -8.17
CA SER A 575 6.79 8.57 -7.59
C SER A 575 5.82 7.83 -8.54
N GLU A 576 6.27 6.70 -9.09
CA GLU A 576 5.50 5.84 -10.00
C GLU A 576 5.72 4.36 -9.67
N TYR A 577 4.82 3.49 -10.12
CA TYR A 577 5.01 2.05 -9.96
C TYR A 577 6.02 1.50 -10.98
N PRO A 578 6.83 0.48 -10.61
CA PRO A 578 7.60 -0.27 -11.59
C PRO A 578 6.68 -0.94 -12.62
N ILE A 579 7.09 -0.94 -13.89
CA ILE A 579 6.37 -1.62 -14.96
C ILE A 579 6.49 -3.14 -14.79
N LEU A 580 5.34 -3.82 -14.73
CA LEU A 580 5.24 -5.28 -14.68
C LEU A 580 4.74 -5.81 -16.02
N ASP A 581 5.63 -6.47 -16.76
CA ASP A 581 5.36 -7.00 -18.10
C ASP A 581 5.72 -8.51 -18.16
N PRO A 582 4.95 -9.36 -18.84
CA PRO A 582 5.38 -10.72 -19.16
C PRO A 582 6.73 -10.81 -19.91
N ASP A 583 7.10 -9.82 -20.71
CA ASP A 583 8.42 -9.72 -21.33
C ASP A 583 9.47 -9.27 -20.31
N THR A 584 10.47 -10.12 -20.07
CA THR A 584 11.56 -9.84 -19.13
C THR A 584 12.40 -8.62 -19.53
N ASN A 585 12.39 -8.22 -20.79
CA ASN A 585 13.14 -7.06 -21.27
C ASN A 585 12.49 -5.74 -20.86
N THR A 586 11.16 -5.70 -20.73
CA THR A 586 10.38 -4.51 -20.33
C THR A 586 9.95 -4.57 -18.86
N ASN A 587 9.98 -5.75 -18.22
CA ASN A 587 9.68 -5.94 -16.81
C ASN A 587 10.73 -5.30 -15.90
N GLU A 588 10.41 -4.14 -15.33
CA GLU A 588 11.30 -3.40 -14.42
C GLU A 588 11.52 -4.13 -13.09
N PHE A 589 10.56 -4.94 -12.62
CA PHE A 589 10.78 -5.75 -11.42
C PHE A 589 11.92 -6.76 -11.63
N VAL A 590 11.98 -7.43 -12.78
CA VAL A 590 13.08 -8.37 -13.08
C VAL A 590 14.36 -7.60 -13.35
N ARG A 591 14.33 -6.63 -14.27
CA ARG A 591 15.53 -5.99 -14.81
C ARG A 591 16.15 -4.97 -13.86
N GLU A 592 15.33 -4.08 -13.30
CA GLU A 592 15.80 -2.95 -12.51
C GLU A 592 15.86 -3.28 -11.03
N ILE A 593 14.93 -4.08 -10.50
CA ILE A 593 14.86 -4.35 -9.05
C ILE A 593 15.64 -5.62 -8.74
N LYS A 594 15.14 -6.78 -9.18
CA LYS A 594 15.66 -8.08 -8.76
C LYS A 594 17.07 -8.36 -9.25
N ASN A 595 17.35 -8.12 -10.53
CA ASN A 595 18.68 -8.38 -11.12
C ASN A 595 19.74 -7.37 -10.66
N ARG A 596 19.35 -6.26 -10.03
CA ARG A 596 20.26 -5.25 -9.45
C ARG A 596 20.27 -5.27 -7.92
N GLY A 597 19.40 -6.06 -7.29
CA GLY A 597 19.34 -6.19 -5.84
C GLY A 597 18.66 -5.02 -5.14
N TYR A 598 18.00 -4.11 -5.86
CA TYR A 598 17.40 -2.94 -5.22
C TYR A 598 16.23 -3.33 -4.32
N ALA A 599 16.11 -2.62 -3.21
CA ALA A 599 14.96 -2.64 -2.33
C ALA A 599 14.58 -1.20 -1.94
N LEU A 600 13.36 -1.01 -1.47
CA LEU A 600 12.88 0.33 -1.12
C LEU A 600 13.58 0.80 0.16
N PRO A 601 14.28 1.95 0.17
CA PRO A 601 14.84 2.53 1.40
C PRO A 601 13.77 3.15 2.30
N LYS A 602 14.18 3.64 3.48
CA LYS A 602 13.38 4.58 4.27
C LYS A 602 13.20 5.89 3.50
N TYR A 603 12.11 6.61 3.74
CA TYR A 603 11.82 7.83 2.98
C TYR A 603 12.78 8.97 3.35
N SER A 604 13.19 9.05 4.62
CA SER A 604 14.12 10.09 5.11
C SER A 604 15.59 9.88 4.71
N GLN A 605 15.99 8.67 4.31
CA GLN A 605 17.39 8.35 4.00
C GLN A 605 17.84 8.77 2.59
N ASP A 606 16.91 9.12 1.72
CA ASP A 606 17.17 9.34 0.29
C ASP A 606 17.03 10.81 -0.13
N SER A 607 17.41 11.76 0.73
CA SER A 607 17.53 13.17 0.36
C SER A 607 18.95 13.53 -0.04
N SER A 608 19.12 14.17 -1.21
CA SER A 608 20.39 14.78 -1.66
C SER A 608 20.81 16.02 -0.87
N LYS A 609 20.09 16.36 0.21
CA LYS A 609 20.46 17.39 1.18
C LYS A 609 20.37 16.79 2.58
N ASP A 610 21.44 16.95 3.36
CA ASP A 610 21.38 16.96 4.82
C ASP A 610 20.51 18.14 5.26
N THR A 611 19.20 17.98 5.17
CA THR A 611 18.27 18.85 5.86
C THR A 611 17.95 18.15 7.16
N ASN A 612 18.60 18.59 8.23
CA ASN A 612 18.10 18.42 9.59
C ASN A 612 16.61 18.81 9.57
N ILE A 613 15.71 17.82 9.52
CA ILE A 613 14.28 18.01 9.67
C ILE A 613 14.09 18.42 11.13
N LYS A 614 14.16 19.73 11.37
CA LYS A 614 13.85 20.31 12.66
C LYS A 614 12.34 20.21 12.82
N ILE A 615 11.88 19.20 13.54
CA ILE A 615 10.57 19.23 14.18
C ILE A 615 10.54 20.54 14.98
N LEU A 616 9.81 21.53 14.47
CA LEU A 616 9.79 22.86 15.05
C LEU A 616 9.16 22.76 16.44
N SER A 617 9.83 23.31 17.45
CA SER A 617 9.24 23.45 18.78
C SER A 617 7.93 24.25 18.70
N SER A 618 6.98 23.94 19.57
CA SER A 618 5.68 24.62 19.69
C SER A 618 5.78 26.14 19.72
N GLU A 619 6.84 26.69 20.33
CA GLU A 619 7.12 28.14 20.37
C GLU A 619 7.42 28.75 19.00
N LYS A 620 8.19 28.06 18.14
CA LYS A 620 8.48 28.54 16.79
C LYS A 620 7.26 28.45 15.87
N ILE A 621 6.42 27.42 16.07
CA ILE A 621 5.13 27.30 15.38
C ILE A 621 4.20 28.44 15.81
N ARG A 622 4.16 28.78 17.10
CA ARG A 622 3.39 29.93 17.61
C ARG A 622 3.84 31.24 16.96
N GLN A 623 5.15 31.44 16.83
CA GLN A 623 5.70 32.62 16.13
C GLN A 623 5.33 32.62 14.64
N GLN A 624 5.37 31.48 13.96
CA GLN A 624 4.97 31.37 12.55
C GLN A 624 3.47 31.66 12.36
N LYS A 625 2.59 31.08 13.19
CA LYS A 625 1.15 31.36 13.16
C LYS A 625 0.84 32.83 13.44
N GLN A 626 1.53 33.45 14.40
CA GLN A 626 1.38 34.88 14.67
C GLN A 626 1.80 35.75 13.48
N VAL A 627 2.88 35.39 12.77
CA VAL A 627 3.32 36.10 11.56
C VAL A 627 2.31 35.91 10.43
N GLU A 628 1.78 34.70 10.26
CA GLU A 628 0.81 34.37 9.21
C GLU A 628 -0.56 35.03 9.46
N GLN A 629 -1.00 35.10 10.72
CA GLN A 629 -2.20 35.83 11.12
C GLN A 629 -2.02 37.34 10.87
N LYS A 630 -0.88 37.92 11.25
CA LYS A 630 -0.55 39.33 10.94
C LYS A 630 -0.55 39.60 9.43
N LYS A 631 -0.09 38.64 8.61
CA LYS A 631 -0.18 38.75 7.15
C LYS A 631 -1.62 38.74 6.66
N LYS A 632 -2.45 37.80 7.12
CA LYS A 632 -3.87 37.73 6.73
C LYS A 632 -4.63 39.00 7.12
N GLU A 633 -4.41 39.51 8.33
CA GLU A 633 -5.01 40.76 8.80
C GLU A 633 -4.55 41.97 7.98
N ALA A 634 -3.27 42.04 7.62
CA ALA A 634 -2.74 43.11 6.77
C ALA A 634 -3.31 43.05 5.35
N ILE A 635 -3.36 41.86 4.74
CA ILE A 635 -3.94 41.63 3.40
C ILE A 635 -5.43 42.00 3.38
N SER A 636 -6.17 41.66 4.43
CA SER A 636 -7.59 42.05 4.56
C SER A 636 -7.78 43.57 4.62
N LYS A 637 -6.83 44.32 5.16
CA LYS A 637 -6.90 45.79 5.25
C LYS A 637 -6.44 46.48 3.97
N ASN A 638 -5.51 45.87 3.23
CA ASN A 638 -5.03 46.38 1.96
C ASN A 638 -4.65 45.22 1.01
N PRO A 639 -5.52 44.88 0.04
CA PRO A 639 -5.28 43.78 -0.91
C PRO A 639 -4.00 43.90 -1.75
N GLU A 640 -3.48 45.12 -1.96
CA GLU A 640 -2.22 45.34 -2.69
C GLU A 640 -1.00 44.74 -1.97
N ILE A 641 -1.10 44.50 -0.66
CA ILE A 641 -0.05 43.85 0.14
C ILE A 641 0.23 42.43 -0.38
N ASP A 642 -0.80 41.68 -0.78
CA ASP A 642 -0.64 40.30 -1.27
C ASP A 642 0.13 40.27 -2.59
N LYS A 643 -0.19 41.19 -3.51
CA LYS A 643 0.52 41.33 -4.79
C LYS A 643 2.02 41.55 -4.59
N ILE A 644 2.40 42.44 -3.67
CA ILE A 644 3.82 42.77 -3.42
C ILE A 644 4.54 41.65 -2.65
N LEU A 645 3.86 40.98 -1.72
CA LEU A 645 4.42 39.84 -1.00
C LEU A 645 4.83 38.69 -1.94
N ASN A 646 4.08 38.52 -3.03
CA ASN A 646 4.27 37.45 -4.01
C ASN A 646 5.30 37.77 -5.12
N LEU A 647 5.77 39.02 -5.24
CA LEU A 647 6.80 39.40 -6.22
C LEU A 647 8.12 38.68 -5.99
N THR A 648 8.77 38.20 -7.04
CA THR A 648 10.16 37.73 -6.98
C THR A 648 11.13 38.87 -6.60
N ASN A 649 12.36 38.53 -6.23
CA ASN A 649 13.38 39.53 -5.90
C ASN A 649 13.67 40.51 -7.05
N SER A 650 13.52 40.06 -8.31
CA SER A 650 13.71 40.90 -9.50
C SER A 650 12.52 41.85 -9.69
N GLU A 651 11.30 41.31 -9.59
CA GLU A 651 10.07 42.08 -9.74
C GLU A 651 9.89 43.12 -8.62
N LEU A 652 10.28 42.80 -7.38
CA LEU A 652 10.27 43.78 -6.29
C LEU A 652 11.21 44.96 -6.57
N LYS A 653 12.39 44.70 -7.15
CA LYS A 653 13.31 45.77 -7.58
C LYS A 653 12.72 46.56 -8.76
N GLY A 654 12.04 45.89 -9.69
CA GLY A 654 11.32 46.52 -10.80
C GLY A 654 10.24 47.47 -10.29
N TYR A 655 9.35 46.98 -9.43
CA TYR A 655 8.28 47.74 -8.79
C TYR A 655 8.80 48.99 -8.07
N ILE A 656 9.90 48.89 -7.32
CA ILE A 656 10.47 50.06 -6.63
C ILE A 656 11.06 51.07 -7.63
N LYS A 657 11.67 50.61 -8.72
CA LYS A 657 12.31 51.48 -9.74
C LYS A 657 11.33 52.13 -10.70
N ASP A 658 10.13 51.58 -10.84
CA ASP A 658 9.19 52.00 -11.88
C ASP A 658 8.67 53.42 -11.64
N GLU A 659 9.15 54.39 -12.42
CA GLU A 659 8.79 55.80 -12.29
C GLU A 659 7.35 56.09 -12.72
N SER A 660 6.67 55.16 -13.41
CA SER A 660 5.25 55.30 -13.75
C SER A 660 4.32 55.12 -12.55
N ILE A 661 4.80 54.46 -11.48
CA ILE A 661 4.05 54.25 -10.23
C ILE A 661 4.32 55.44 -9.30
N SER A 662 3.25 56.12 -8.87
CA SER A 662 3.39 57.29 -7.98
C SER A 662 4.01 56.91 -6.62
N LEU A 663 4.66 57.87 -5.96
CA LEU A 663 5.16 57.65 -4.59
C LEU A 663 4.01 57.35 -3.61
N HIS A 664 2.80 57.88 -3.86
CA HIS A 664 1.61 57.56 -3.07
C HIS A 664 1.26 56.08 -3.15
N ASP A 665 1.29 55.48 -4.34
CA ASP A 665 0.98 54.07 -4.53
C ASP A 665 2.09 53.15 -3.98
N LYS A 666 3.35 53.63 -3.98
CA LYS A 666 4.47 52.91 -3.37
C LYS A 666 4.50 52.96 -1.83
N LYS A 667 3.66 53.78 -1.19
CA LYS A 667 3.60 53.92 0.29
C LYS A 667 3.35 52.57 0.98
N VAL A 668 2.64 51.67 0.32
CA VAL A 668 2.35 50.30 0.78
C VAL A 668 3.62 49.50 1.12
N LEU A 669 4.78 49.85 0.56
CA LEU A 669 6.06 49.21 0.87
C LEU A 669 6.41 49.28 2.35
N PHE A 670 6.02 50.34 3.07
CA PHE A 670 6.25 50.44 4.52
C PHE A 670 5.47 49.40 5.31
N ASP A 671 4.26 49.08 4.85
CA ASP A 671 3.37 48.13 5.51
C ASP A 671 3.71 46.68 5.12
N VAL A 672 4.22 46.48 3.90
CA VAL A 672 4.72 45.19 3.40
C VAL A 672 6.08 44.83 4.01
N TYR A 673 6.96 45.80 4.23
CA TYR A 673 8.33 45.58 4.72
C TYR A 673 8.44 44.61 5.92
N PRO A 674 7.72 44.83 7.05
CA PRO A 674 7.82 43.94 8.21
C PRO A 674 7.30 42.52 7.94
N LEU A 675 6.52 42.32 6.88
CA LEU A 675 5.94 41.04 6.47
C LEU A 675 6.78 40.29 5.43
N LEU A 676 7.77 40.96 4.81
CA LEU A 676 8.66 40.38 3.82
C LEU A 676 9.59 39.31 4.43
N PRO A 677 9.92 38.24 3.68
CA PRO A 677 11.04 37.37 4.03
C PRO A 677 12.35 38.17 4.22
N LYS A 678 13.23 37.73 5.13
CA LYS A 678 14.51 38.40 5.41
C LYS A 678 15.35 38.68 4.16
N SER A 679 15.29 37.80 3.16
CA SER A 679 15.98 37.98 1.87
C SER A 679 15.47 39.20 1.07
N LYS A 680 14.17 39.51 1.13
CA LYS A 680 13.55 40.66 0.45
C LYS A 680 13.71 41.94 1.27
N GLN A 681 13.61 41.87 2.59
CA GLN A 681 13.94 43.01 3.48
C GLN A 681 15.37 43.50 3.22
N LYS A 682 16.31 42.56 3.06
CA LYS A 682 17.70 42.86 2.72
C LYS A 682 17.85 43.61 1.39
N ILE A 683 16.97 43.39 0.39
CA ILE A 683 17.03 44.15 -0.88
C ILE A 683 16.76 45.64 -0.63
N ILE A 684 15.76 45.96 0.16
CA ILE A 684 15.39 47.34 0.49
C ILE A 684 16.52 47.98 1.32
N MET A 685 16.99 47.27 2.35
CA MET A 685 18.06 47.75 3.22
C MET A 685 19.40 47.92 2.49
N ASP A 686 19.84 46.94 1.70
CA ASP A 686 21.11 47.04 0.96
C ASP A 686 21.12 48.24 0.00
N ASN A 687 19.98 48.61 -0.60
CA ASN A 687 19.90 49.79 -1.47
C ASN A 687 19.87 51.11 -0.66
N LEU A 688 19.23 51.14 0.50
CA LEU A 688 19.30 52.27 1.43
C LEU A 688 20.73 52.50 1.95
N HIS A 689 21.46 51.42 2.27
CA HIS A 689 22.85 51.47 2.73
C HIS A 689 23.83 51.85 1.63
N LYS A 690 23.60 51.42 0.38
CA LYS A 690 24.45 51.77 -0.77
C LYS A 690 24.46 53.27 -1.09
N ARG A 691 23.44 54.02 -0.66
CA ARG A 691 23.29 55.48 -0.86
C ARG A 691 23.44 55.96 -2.31
N LYS A 692 23.18 55.08 -3.29
CA LYS A 692 23.30 55.38 -4.72
C LYS A 692 22.37 54.52 -5.57
N GLY A 693 21.97 55.04 -6.73
CA GLY A 693 21.11 54.36 -7.71
C GLY A 693 19.63 54.72 -7.61
N ALA A 694 18.85 54.31 -8.62
CA ALA A 694 17.43 54.68 -8.76
C ALA A 694 16.56 54.21 -7.60
N ILE A 695 16.75 52.97 -7.11
CA ILE A 695 16.02 52.44 -5.95
C ILE A 695 16.26 53.31 -4.71
N PHE A 696 17.51 53.69 -4.46
CA PHE A 696 17.85 54.53 -3.31
C PHE A 696 17.12 55.87 -3.35
N LYS A 697 17.17 56.56 -4.51
CA LYS A 697 16.51 57.85 -4.69
C LYS A 697 15.01 57.77 -4.42
N ILE A 698 14.34 56.72 -4.95
CA ILE A 698 12.91 56.52 -4.77
C ILE A 698 12.55 56.17 -3.33
N LEU A 699 13.34 55.30 -2.66
CA LEU A 699 13.09 54.97 -1.26
C LEU A 699 13.27 56.18 -0.34
N VAL A 700 14.29 57.01 -0.56
CA VAL A 700 14.50 58.26 0.22
C VAL A 700 13.39 59.28 -0.05
N ALA A 701 12.96 59.43 -1.31
CA ALA A 701 11.82 60.28 -1.65
C ALA A 701 10.53 59.80 -0.96
N LEU A 702 10.33 58.48 -0.89
CA LEU A 702 9.23 57.86 -0.15
C LEU A 702 9.30 58.16 1.35
N GLU A 703 10.49 58.04 1.96
CA GLU A 703 10.69 58.35 3.38
C GLU A 703 10.42 59.83 3.69
N ASN A 704 10.92 60.74 2.85
CA ASN A 704 10.74 62.18 3.02
C ASN A 704 9.27 62.61 2.83
N GLN A 705 8.58 62.06 1.83
CA GLN A 705 7.19 62.43 1.53
C GLN A 705 6.21 61.97 2.61
N PHE A 706 6.42 60.80 3.20
CA PHE A 706 5.48 60.22 4.16
C PHE A 706 5.93 60.30 5.62
N GLY A 707 7.12 60.85 5.89
CA GLY A 707 7.67 60.96 7.25
C GLY A 707 7.86 59.62 7.96
N ARG A 708 7.95 58.51 7.19
CA ARG A 708 8.15 57.15 7.69
C ARG A 708 9.51 56.66 7.23
N THR A 709 10.24 55.96 8.09
CA THR A 709 11.53 55.37 7.74
C THR A 709 11.45 53.85 7.72
N PHE A 710 12.20 53.21 6.83
CA PHE A 710 12.42 51.77 6.92
C PHE A 710 13.34 51.49 8.13
N PRO A 711 13.20 50.35 8.83
CA PRO A 711 14.01 50.02 10.00
C PRO A 711 15.50 50.01 9.68
N ARG A 712 16.23 51.03 10.11
CA ARG A 712 17.69 51.09 10.02
C ARG A 712 18.25 50.48 11.30
N ASN A 713 18.92 49.35 11.19
CA ASN A 713 19.73 48.79 12.27
C ASN A 713 21.09 49.48 12.31
#